data_AF-A0A8D0H264-F1
#
_entry.id   AF-A0A8D0H264-F1
#
_cell.length_a   1.000
_cell.length_b   1.000
_cell.length_c   1.000
_cell.angle_alpha   90.00
_cell.angle_beta   90.00
_cell.angle_gamma   90.00
#
_symmetry.space_group_name_H-M   'P 1'
#
loop_
_entity.id
_entity.type
_entity.pdbx_description
1 polymer ?
#
loop_
_entity_poly.entity_id
_entity_poly.type
_entity_poly.pdbx_seq_one_letter_code
_entity_poly.pdbx_strand_id
1 'polypeptide(L)'
;MEETDREAVATAVQRVAGMLQRPDQLDKVEQYRRREARKKASVEARLKAAIQSQLDGVRTGLSQLHNALNDVKDIQRSLGDVNKDWRQSINTIESLKDVKDAVVQHSQLAAAVENLKNIFSVPEIVRETQDLIEQGELLQAHRKLMDLECSRDDLMYEQYRMDSKNTHDMNLIHIYFGDMQKLSEELAKQLWMVIQRSLVTVRRDPTLLVSVVRIIEREEKIDRRMLDRKKQTGFIPPGRPKKWKEKMFNILDRTVTTSIEGTQADTRESDKMWLVRHLEIIRKYVLDDLLVAKNLMDQCFPPHYDIFKKSLNMYHQALSTRMQELASEDLEANEIVRLLTWVLNTYKSAEMMGNPELAPEVDVNSLKPLILQNVIDQLLSKYMSTLTSNIIGWLRKALETDKKDWIKDTEPEADQNGYYQTTLPAIVFQMFEQNLQVAAQISEDLKSKVLHLCLQQMNSFLTRYRDEAQLFKEEHLKNREYPQCYVQYMIAIINNCQTFKESIISLKRKYMKTEMEEGMASSHASMDVILDTIAKEGCSSLLDEVFMDLEPHLSELMTKKWLTGSNAVDTICVTVEDYFNDFARIKTPYKKKMTTESHHRVVVEYIKAILQKRISFKNADERKEGAERMIKEAEQFRFLFKKLAAGSGEDTEGLCDVIVAIAEVIKLTDPSLLYLEVSTLVSKYPDIRDDHIAALLTMRGDASRDMKQTIIETLDKRKPNPNYVHIFKDITISTLSVPKLLK
;
A
#
# COMPACT_ATOMS: atom_id res chain seq x y z
N MET A 1 -1.43 3.40 70.78
CA MET A 1 -2.46 2.76 71.64
C MET A 1 -3.45 3.80 72.14
N GLU A 2 -3.00 4.95 72.70
CA GLU A 2 -3.93 6.00 73.15
C GLU A 2 -4.77 6.65 72.04
N GLU A 3 -4.21 6.84 70.84
CA GLU A 3 -4.93 7.46 69.71
C GLU A 3 -5.98 6.52 69.12
N THR A 4 -5.64 5.23 68.97
CA THR A 4 -6.56 4.16 68.54
C THR A 4 -7.66 3.89 69.57
N ASP A 5 -7.38 4.02 70.86
CA ASP A 5 -8.39 3.89 71.91
C ASP A 5 -9.36 5.07 71.89
N ARG A 6 -8.88 6.30 71.68
CA ARG A 6 -9.75 7.47 71.52
C ARG A 6 -10.67 7.34 70.31
N GLU A 7 -10.16 6.85 69.19
CA GLU A 7 -10.94 6.66 67.96
C GLU A 7 -11.98 5.53 68.10
N ALA A 8 -11.60 4.43 68.76
CA ALA A 8 -12.52 3.33 69.08
C ALA A 8 -13.64 3.76 70.04
N VAL A 9 -13.30 4.57 71.06
CA VAL A 9 -14.28 5.15 71.99
C VAL A 9 -15.21 6.12 71.26
N ALA A 10 -14.68 7.03 70.44
CA ALA A 10 -15.49 7.97 69.65
C ALA A 10 -16.48 7.25 68.71
N THR A 11 -16.02 6.17 68.05
CA THR A 11 -16.84 5.34 67.17
C THR A 11 -17.90 4.56 67.95
N ALA A 12 -17.54 4.02 69.12
CA ALA A 12 -18.48 3.35 70.02
C ALA A 12 -19.56 4.30 70.53
N VAL A 13 -19.19 5.54 70.89
CA VAL A 13 -20.11 6.59 71.33
C VAL A 13 -21.08 6.96 70.21
N GLN A 14 -20.61 7.21 68.97
CA GLN A 14 -21.49 7.44 67.82
C GLN A 14 -22.44 6.28 67.57
N ARG A 15 -21.95 5.05 67.70
CA ARG A 15 -22.73 3.83 67.48
C ARG A 15 -23.81 3.62 68.54
N VAL A 16 -23.52 3.95 69.81
CA VAL A 16 -24.52 3.92 70.90
C VAL A 16 -25.54 5.05 70.73
N ALA A 17 -25.09 6.26 70.37
CA ALA A 17 -25.98 7.39 70.08
C ALA A 17 -26.95 7.09 68.92
N GLY A 18 -26.50 6.36 67.89
CA GLY A 18 -27.35 5.89 66.79
C GLY A 18 -28.38 4.82 67.19
N MET A 19 -28.18 4.11 68.31
CA MET A 19 -29.08 3.04 68.77
C MET A 19 -30.19 3.53 69.70
N LEU A 20 -30.06 4.72 70.29
CA LEU A 20 -30.95 5.27 71.33
C LEU A 20 -31.40 6.70 70.94
N GLN A 21 -32.11 6.82 69.83
CA GLN A 21 -32.55 8.13 69.31
C GLN A 21 -33.93 8.58 69.83
N ARG A 22 -34.73 7.67 70.39
CA ARG A 22 -36.06 7.97 70.95
C ARG A 22 -36.26 7.38 72.35
N PRO A 23 -37.07 7.99 73.23
CA PRO A 23 -37.18 7.57 74.65
C PRO A 23 -37.69 6.13 74.85
N ASP A 24 -38.57 5.66 73.97
CA ASP A 24 -39.13 4.29 73.97
C ASP A 24 -38.08 3.20 73.67
N GLN A 25 -36.90 3.58 73.17
CA GLN A 25 -35.81 2.65 72.88
C GLN A 25 -34.96 2.31 74.10
N LEU A 26 -35.14 3.02 75.23
CA LEU A 26 -34.47 2.74 76.50
C LEU A 26 -34.89 1.39 77.08
N ASP A 27 -36.12 0.95 76.84
CA ASP A 27 -36.61 -0.37 77.28
C ASP A 27 -35.84 -1.54 76.63
N LYS A 28 -35.18 -1.30 75.49
CA LYS A 28 -34.39 -2.29 74.74
C LYS A 28 -32.90 -2.30 75.09
N VAL A 29 -32.44 -1.41 75.99
CA VAL A 29 -31.03 -1.29 76.39
C VAL A 29 -30.47 -2.59 76.96
N GLU A 30 -31.26 -3.29 77.79
CA GLU A 30 -30.89 -4.58 78.36
C GLU A 30 -30.58 -5.61 77.26
N GLN A 31 -31.37 -5.62 76.18
CA GLN A 31 -31.20 -6.49 75.04
C GLN A 31 -29.96 -6.12 74.20
N TYR A 32 -29.72 -4.82 73.98
CA TYR A 32 -28.52 -4.34 73.28
C TYR A 32 -27.24 -4.61 74.08
N ARG A 33 -27.28 -4.45 75.41
CA ARG A 33 -26.16 -4.78 76.31
C ARG A 33 -25.84 -6.28 76.24
N ARG A 34 -26.85 -7.15 76.25
CA ARG A 34 -26.65 -8.60 76.05
C ARG A 34 -26.08 -8.92 74.67
N ARG A 35 -26.50 -8.22 73.61
CA ARG A 35 -25.99 -8.41 72.24
C ARG A 35 -24.52 -8.00 72.12
N GLU A 36 -24.14 -6.83 72.64
CA GLU A 36 -22.75 -6.38 72.59
C GLU A 36 -21.85 -7.18 73.55
N ALA A 37 -22.37 -7.65 74.69
CA ALA A 37 -21.65 -8.59 75.56
C ALA A 37 -21.36 -9.92 74.85
N ARG A 38 -22.32 -10.48 74.09
CA ARG A 38 -22.09 -11.68 73.27
C ARG A 38 -21.07 -11.44 72.16
N LYS A 39 -21.13 -10.28 71.50
CA LYS A 39 -20.12 -9.91 70.48
C LYS A 39 -18.74 -9.78 71.10
N LYS A 40 -18.61 -9.10 72.23
CA LYS A 40 -17.37 -8.98 72.99
C LYS A 40 -16.82 -10.36 73.36
N ALA A 41 -17.64 -11.24 73.92
CA ALA A 41 -17.24 -12.60 74.26
C ALA A 41 -16.79 -13.41 73.02
N SER A 42 -17.46 -13.25 71.87
CA SER A 42 -17.06 -13.90 70.60
C SER A 42 -15.73 -13.37 70.06
N VAL A 43 -15.50 -12.05 70.14
CA VAL A 43 -14.25 -11.43 69.73
C VAL A 43 -13.12 -11.84 70.67
N GLU A 44 -13.34 -11.80 71.98
CA GLU A 44 -12.37 -12.26 72.98
C GLU A 44 -12.02 -13.73 72.82
N ALA A 45 -12.99 -14.61 72.52
CA ALA A 45 -12.73 -16.02 72.24
C ALA A 45 -11.88 -16.21 70.98
N ARG A 46 -12.19 -15.49 69.89
CA ARG A 46 -11.38 -15.51 68.66
C ARG A 46 -9.97 -14.97 68.89
N LEU A 47 -9.85 -13.89 69.67
CA LEU A 47 -8.57 -13.26 69.94
C LEU A 47 -7.71 -14.13 70.87
N LYS A 48 -8.30 -14.79 71.87
CA LYS A 48 -7.63 -15.83 72.68
C LYS A 48 -7.17 -17.00 71.83
N ALA A 49 -8.00 -17.52 70.93
CA ALA A 49 -7.62 -18.61 70.03
C ALA A 49 -6.48 -18.21 69.08
N ALA A 50 -6.53 -16.99 68.53
CA ALA A 50 -5.49 -16.46 67.67
C ALA A 50 -4.16 -16.24 68.42
N ILE A 51 -4.21 -15.65 69.63
CA ILE A 51 -3.03 -15.47 70.48
C ILE A 51 -2.45 -16.82 70.88
N GLN A 52 -3.28 -17.79 71.25
CA GLN A 52 -2.84 -19.14 71.60
C GLN A 52 -2.15 -19.81 70.41
N SER A 53 -2.73 -19.73 69.20
CA SER A 53 -2.11 -20.26 67.99
C SER A 53 -0.77 -19.60 67.67
N GLN A 54 -0.65 -18.29 67.85
CA GLN A 54 0.61 -17.56 67.64
C GLN A 54 1.65 -17.94 68.70
N LEU A 55 1.27 -18.04 69.97
CA LEU A 55 2.14 -18.49 71.05
C LEU A 55 2.61 -19.93 70.86
N ASP A 56 1.73 -20.83 70.45
CA ASP A 56 2.08 -22.22 70.15
C ASP A 56 3.00 -22.31 68.92
N GLY A 57 2.76 -21.47 67.90
CA GLY A 57 3.66 -21.32 66.75
C GLY A 57 5.06 -20.83 67.16
N VAL A 58 5.14 -19.78 67.98
CA VAL A 58 6.41 -19.24 68.50
C VAL A 58 7.13 -20.25 69.40
N ARG A 59 6.40 -20.94 70.29
CA ARG A 59 6.95 -21.97 71.17
C ARG A 59 7.50 -23.14 70.36
N THR A 60 6.76 -23.59 69.34
CA THR A 60 7.21 -24.66 68.44
C THR A 60 8.43 -24.20 67.65
N GLY A 61 8.43 -22.98 67.11
CA GLY A 61 9.56 -22.41 66.40
C GLY A 61 10.82 -22.28 67.27
N LEU A 62 10.68 -21.82 68.51
CA LEU A 62 11.79 -21.75 69.48
C LEU A 62 12.32 -23.14 69.84
N SER A 63 11.43 -24.11 70.04
CA SER A 63 11.85 -25.49 70.31
C SER A 63 12.59 -26.10 69.12
N GLN A 64 12.13 -25.84 67.89
CA GLN A 64 12.80 -26.30 66.67
C GLN A 64 14.16 -25.62 66.49
N LEU A 65 14.27 -24.31 66.74
CA LEU A 65 15.53 -23.58 66.71
C LEU A 65 16.52 -24.09 67.76
N HIS A 66 16.03 -24.37 68.96
CA HIS A 66 16.87 -24.91 70.02
C HIS A 66 17.38 -26.31 69.68
N ASN A 67 16.50 -27.17 69.16
CA ASN A 67 16.87 -28.52 68.70
C ASN A 67 17.88 -28.44 67.55
N ALA A 68 17.64 -27.62 66.53
CA ALA A 68 18.56 -27.43 65.41
C ALA A 68 19.93 -26.90 65.87
N LEU A 69 19.99 -26.01 66.87
CA LEU A 69 21.25 -25.55 67.45
C LEU A 69 22.02 -26.69 68.14
N ASN A 70 21.31 -27.56 68.87
CA ASN A 70 21.93 -28.72 69.51
C ASN A 70 22.39 -29.73 68.46
N ASP A 71 21.58 -30.02 67.45
CA ASP A 71 21.94 -30.90 66.33
C ASP A 71 23.19 -30.39 65.61
N VAL A 72 23.28 -29.08 65.35
CA VAL A 72 24.48 -28.46 64.74
C VAL A 72 25.71 -28.63 65.63
N LYS A 73 25.58 -28.45 66.95
CA LYS A 73 26.70 -28.66 67.89
C LYS A 73 27.15 -30.11 67.92
N ASP A 74 26.21 -31.05 67.88
CA ASP A 74 26.52 -32.47 67.86
C ASP A 74 27.15 -32.88 66.54
N ILE A 75 26.64 -32.40 65.39
CA ILE A 75 27.27 -32.58 64.09
C ILE A 75 28.69 -32.00 64.09
N GLN A 76 28.90 -30.82 64.68
CA GLN A 76 30.22 -30.19 64.74
C GLN A 76 31.20 -31.00 65.59
N ARG A 77 30.75 -31.60 66.70
CA ARG A 77 31.55 -32.54 67.49
C ARG A 77 31.87 -33.80 66.71
N SER A 78 30.85 -34.45 66.12
CA SER A 78 31.04 -35.64 65.30
C SER A 78 31.98 -35.39 64.12
N LEU A 79 31.91 -34.21 63.48
CA LEU A 79 32.83 -33.83 62.41
C LEU A 79 34.26 -33.61 62.94
N GLY A 80 34.38 -33.06 64.16
CA GLY A 80 35.65 -32.96 64.87
C GLY A 80 36.27 -34.32 65.18
N ASP A 81 35.46 -35.27 65.65
CA ASP A 81 35.86 -36.65 65.92
C ASP A 81 36.24 -37.37 64.63
N VAL A 82 35.43 -37.28 63.56
CA VAL A 82 35.75 -37.83 62.23
C VAL A 82 37.05 -37.24 61.69
N ASN A 83 37.28 -35.94 61.83
CA ASN A 83 38.53 -35.31 61.37
C ASN A 83 39.74 -35.78 62.20
N LYS A 84 39.56 -36.02 63.51
CA LYS A 84 40.58 -36.59 64.37
C LYS A 84 40.88 -38.05 63.99
N ASP A 85 39.85 -38.86 63.78
CA ASP A 85 39.96 -40.25 63.33
C ASP A 85 40.58 -40.34 61.94
N TRP A 86 40.22 -39.44 61.02
CA TRP A 86 40.83 -39.33 59.70
C TRP A 86 42.32 -39.00 59.79
N ARG A 87 42.70 -38.03 60.65
CA ARG A 87 44.12 -37.70 60.88
C ARG A 87 44.91 -38.86 61.50
N GLN A 88 44.30 -39.62 62.41
CA GLN A 88 44.92 -40.84 62.95
C GLN A 88 45.00 -41.95 61.88
N SER A 89 44.00 -42.03 60.99
CA SER A 89 43.95 -42.97 59.88
C SER A 89 44.99 -42.70 58.80
N ILE A 90 45.49 -41.46 58.65
CA ILE A 90 46.57 -41.12 57.70
C ILE A 90 47.83 -41.96 57.96
N ASN A 91 48.19 -42.16 59.23
CA ASN A 91 49.33 -43.02 59.60
C ASN A 91 49.06 -44.51 59.29
N THR A 92 47.80 -44.93 59.30
CA THR A 92 47.39 -46.29 58.90
C THR A 92 47.30 -46.43 57.37
N ILE A 93 46.96 -45.38 56.64
CA ILE A 93 46.94 -45.36 55.16
C ILE A 93 48.35 -45.56 54.58
N GLU A 94 49.40 -45.02 55.21
CA GLU A 94 50.79 -45.33 54.84
C GLU A 94 51.11 -46.83 55.01
N SER A 95 50.63 -47.46 56.09
CA SER A 95 50.78 -48.91 56.32
C SER A 95 49.94 -49.79 55.39
N LEU A 96 48.91 -49.23 54.75
CA LEU A 96 48.02 -49.90 53.79
C LEU A 96 48.47 -49.70 52.33
N LYS A 97 49.64 -49.09 52.09
CA LYS A 97 50.17 -48.92 50.73
C LYS A 97 50.29 -50.26 50.00
N ASP A 98 50.76 -51.30 50.67
CA ASP A 98 50.89 -52.64 50.08
C ASP A 98 49.52 -53.24 49.72
N VAL A 99 48.49 -52.98 50.54
CA VAL A 99 47.10 -53.41 50.26
C VAL A 99 46.53 -52.62 49.09
N LYS A 100 46.78 -51.31 49.01
CA LYS A 100 46.40 -50.47 47.87
C LYS A 100 47.06 -50.96 46.59
N ASP A 101 48.35 -51.25 46.62
CA ASP A 101 49.10 -51.74 45.46
C ASP A 101 48.59 -53.13 45.03
N ALA A 102 48.27 -54.02 45.99
CA ALA A 102 47.64 -55.30 45.71
C ALA A 102 46.21 -55.16 45.14
N VAL A 103 45.40 -54.21 45.62
CA VAL A 103 44.06 -53.92 45.08
C VAL A 103 44.15 -53.33 43.68
N VAL A 104 45.15 -52.48 43.40
CA VAL A 104 45.41 -51.98 42.04
C VAL A 104 45.77 -53.13 41.12
N GLN A 105 46.68 -54.03 41.53
CA GLN A 105 47.02 -55.23 40.76
C GLN A 105 45.83 -56.17 40.56
N HIS A 106 45.00 -56.38 41.58
CA HIS A 106 43.81 -57.21 41.48
C HIS A 106 42.76 -56.57 40.56
N SER A 107 42.53 -55.26 40.65
CA SER A 107 41.66 -54.51 39.75
C SER A 107 42.14 -54.57 38.30
N GLN A 108 43.46 -54.51 38.06
CA GLN A 108 44.04 -54.67 36.73
C GLN A 108 43.80 -56.07 36.17
N LEU A 109 44.10 -57.11 36.96
CA LEU A 109 43.93 -58.49 36.53
C LEU A 109 42.44 -58.80 36.31
N ALA A 110 41.54 -58.28 37.15
CA ALA A 110 40.10 -58.40 36.96
C ALA A 110 39.64 -57.71 35.67
N ALA A 111 40.06 -56.47 35.42
CA ALA A 111 39.74 -55.76 34.18
C ALA A 111 40.32 -56.45 32.93
N ALA A 112 41.54 -56.99 33.01
CA ALA A 112 42.16 -57.74 31.93
C ALA A 112 41.43 -59.06 31.66
N VAL A 113 41.00 -59.79 32.69
CA VAL A 113 40.23 -61.04 32.56
C VAL A 113 38.81 -60.79 32.04
N GLU A 114 38.16 -59.72 32.50
CA GLU A 114 36.82 -59.32 32.05
C GLU A 114 36.83 -58.90 30.57
N ASN A 115 37.83 -58.11 30.16
CA ASN A 115 37.98 -57.67 28.77
C ASN A 115 38.59 -58.75 27.85
N LEU A 116 39.22 -59.81 28.39
CA LEU A 116 39.90 -60.84 27.59
C LEU A 116 38.96 -61.50 26.57
N LYS A 117 37.73 -61.82 26.99
CA LYS A 117 36.70 -62.43 26.12
C LYS A 117 36.28 -61.49 24.99
N ASN A 118 36.19 -60.19 25.27
CA ASN A 118 35.82 -59.18 24.30
C ASN A 118 36.94 -58.93 23.30
N ILE A 119 38.20 -58.95 23.73
CA ILE A 119 39.39 -58.78 22.87
C ILE A 119 39.44 -59.87 21.80
N PHE A 120 39.33 -61.16 22.15
CA PHE A 120 39.39 -62.23 21.13
C PHE A 120 38.20 -62.24 20.15
N SER A 121 37.07 -61.65 20.54
CA SER A 121 35.85 -61.61 19.74
C SER A 121 35.74 -60.37 18.84
N VAL A 122 36.68 -59.41 18.93
CA VAL A 122 36.61 -58.13 18.19
C VAL A 122 36.46 -58.33 16.67
N PRO A 123 37.28 -59.15 15.98
CA PRO A 123 37.16 -59.29 14.52
C PRO A 123 35.82 -59.87 14.07
N GLU A 124 35.26 -60.80 14.84
CA GLU A 124 33.96 -61.41 14.56
C GLU A 124 32.82 -60.41 14.76
N ILE A 125 32.82 -59.68 15.89
CA ILE A 125 31.82 -58.67 16.19
C ILE A 125 31.89 -57.52 15.17
N VAL A 126 33.08 -57.12 14.72
CA VAL A 126 33.25 -56.10 13.66
C VAL A 126 32.59 -56.54 12.37
N ARG A 127 32.82 -57.79 11.91
CA ARG A 127 32.20 -58.35 10.70
C ARG A 127 30.68 -58.43 10.84
N GLU A 128 30.17 -58.97 11.95
CA GLU A 128 28.72 -59.04 12.18
C GLU A 128 28.07 -57.66 12.26
N THR A 129 28.77 -56.67 12.81
CA THR A 129 28.26 -55.30 12.88
C THR A 129 28.22 -54.66 11.50
N GLN A 130 29.20 -54.96 10.64
CA GLN A 130 29.17 -54.52 9.26
C GLN A 130 27.96 -55.11 8.51
N ASP A 131 27.72 -56.41 8.62
CA ASP A 131 26.56 -57.07 8.00
C ASP A 131 25.23 -56.43 8.46
N LEU A 132 25.12 -56.09 9.76
CA LEU A 132 23.93 -55.42 10.31
C LEU A 132 23.75 -53.99 9.77
N ILE A 133 24.84 -53.25 9.51
CA ILE A 133 24.77 -51.92 8.88
C ILE A 133 24.29 -52.05 7.44
N GLU A 134 24.82 -53.02 6.69
CA GLU A 134 24.45 -53.29 5.30
C GLU A 134 22.98 -53.74 5.18
N GLN A 135 22.47 -54.46 6.17
CA GLN A 135 21.05 -54.88 6.26
C GLN A 135 20.10 -53.78 6.75
N GLY A 136 20.61 -52.65 7.24
CA GLY A 136 19.78 -51.55 7.77
C GLY A 136 19.28 -51.76 9.22
N GLU A 137 19.79 -52.76 9.94
CA GLU A 137 19.47 -53.05 11.35
C GLU A 137 20.27 -52.13 12.31
N LEU A 138 20.07 -50.82 12.16
CA LEU A 138 20.95 -49.78 12.72
C LEU A 138 21.05 -49.79 14.25
N LEU A 139 19.97 -50.15 14.97
CA LEU A 139 19.98 -50.20 16.44
C LEU A 139 20.83 -51.36 16.97
N GLN A 140 20.79 -52.50 16.30
CA GLN A 140 21.57 -53.67 16.68
C GLN A 140 23.05 -53.43 16.35
N ALA A 141 23.32 -52.85 15.18
CA ALA A 141 24.66 -52.43 14.79
C ALA A 141 25.24 -51.41 15.78
N HIS A 142 24.47 -50.39 16.16
CA HIS A 142 24.89 -49.39 17.15
C HIS A 142 25.22 -50.00 18.50
N ARG A 143 24.42 -50.96 18.97
CA ARG A 143 24.69 -51.66 20.25
C ARG A 143 26.02 -52.39 20.22
N LYS A 144 26.27 -53.20 19.19
CA LYS A 144 27.54 -53.94 19.05
C LYS A 144 28.74 -52.99 18.94
N LEU A 145 28.59 -51.91 18.16
CA LEU A 145 29.63 -50.87 18.06
C LEU A 145 29.89 -50.19 19.40
N MET A 146 28.86 -49.87 20.17
CA MET A 146 28.98 -49.25 21.49
C MET A 146 29.70 -50.17 22.49
N ASP A 147 29.38 -51.46 22.50
CA ASP A 147 30.03 -52.44 23.39
C ASP A 147 31.54 -52.57 23.06
N LEU A 148 31.89 -52.51 21.77
CA LEU A 148 33.27 -52.45 21.31
C LEU A 148 33.96 -51.13 21.72
N GLU A 149 33.31 -49.98 21.49
CA GLU A 149 33.82 -48.66 21.89
C GLU A 149 34.07 -48.59 23.41
N CYS A 150 33.14 -49.09 24.22
CA CYS A 150 33.29 -49.16 25.67
C CYS A 150 34.52 -50.00 26.07
N SER A 151 34.68 -51.19 25.47
CA SER A 151 35.83 -52.06 25.75
C SER A 151 37.17 -51.37 25.41
N ARG A 152 37.24 -50.68 24.26
CA ARG A 152 38.40 -49.89 23.88
C ARG A 152 38.65 -48.75 24.87
N ASP A 153 37.62 -47.97 25.17
CA ASP A 153 37.72 -46.77 25.99
C ASP A 153 38.12 -47.09 27.44
N ASP A 154 37.66 -48.22 27.98
CA ASP A 154 38.04 -48.70 29.31
C ASP A 154 39.49 -49.20 29.34
N LEU A 155 39.95 -49.94 28.33
CA LEU A 155 41.36 -50.34 28.21
C LEU A 155 42.27 -49.12 28.09
N MET A 156 41.89 -48.12 27.28
CA MET A 156 42.65 -46.88 27.17
C MET A 156 42.65 -46.08 28.47
N TYR A 157 41.53 -46.02 29.19
CA TYR A 157 41.49 -45.34 30.48
C TYR A 157 42.35 -46.02 31.54
N GLU A 158 42.31 -47.36 31.62
CA GLU A 158 43.17 -48.11 32.54
C GLU A 158 44.65 -47.88 32.23
N GLN A 159 45.03 -47.88 30.95
CA GLN A 159 46.39 -47.54 30.54
C GLN A 159 46.76 -46.09 30.93
N TYR A 160 45.85 -45.14 30.71
CA TYR A 160 46.06 -43.74 31.09
C TYR A 160 46.28 -43.58 32.61
N ARG A 161 45.52 -44.34 33.41
CA ARG A 161 45.59 -44.32 34.87
C ARG A 161 46.92 -44.90 35.39
N MET A 162 47.54 -45.81 34.64
CA MET A 162 48.83 -46.41 34.95
C MET A 162 50.00 -45.52 34.56
N ASP A 163 50.08 -45.16 33.28
CA ASP A 163 51.11 -44.27 32.76
C ASP A 163 50.56 -43.38 31.66
N SER A 164 50.14 -42.18 32.07
CA SER A 164 49.67 -41.13 31.15
C SER A 164 50.70 -40.73 30.07
N LYS A 165 51.99 -41.09 30.20
CA LYS A 165 53.05 -40.79 29.22
C LYS A 165 53.36 -41.97 28.30
N ASN A 166 52.83 -43.17 28.55
CA ASN A 166 53.06 -44.35 27.73
C ASN A 166 52.23 -44.29 26.44
N THR A 167 52.81 -43.65 25.44
CA THR A 167 52.22 -43.47 24.10
C THR A 167 52.28 -44.74 23.26
N HIS A 168 53.19 -45.68 23.53
CA HIS A 168 53.34 -46.90 22.76
C HIS A 168 52.13 -47.83 22.93
N ASP A 169 51.77 -48.14 24.17
CA ASP A 169 50.65 -49.05 24.48
C ASP A 169 49.30 -48.44 24.11
N MET A 170 49.16 -47.13 24.29
CA MET A 170 48.00 -46.37 23.80
C MET A 170 47.84 -46.49 22.27
N ASN A 171 48.95 -46.42 21.52
CA ASN A 171 48.94 -46.59 20.08
C ASN A 171 48.64 -48.04 19.67
N LEU A 172 49.10 -49.05 20.42
CA LEU A 172 48.77 -50.45 20.15
C LEU A 172 47.27 -50.72 20.31
N ILE A 173 46.65 -50.22 21.38
CA ILE A 173 45.19 -50.31 21.58
C ILE A 173 44.47 -49.59 20.43
N HIS A 174 44.93 -48.39 20.06
CA HIS A 174 44.34 -47.65 18.96
C HIS A 174 44.41 -48.40 17.62
N ILE A 175 45.54 -49.03 17.29
CA ILE A 175 45.72 -49.80 16.06
C ILE A 175 44.83 -51.05 16.06
N TYR A 176 44.78 -51.77 17.19
CA TYR A 176 43.98 -52.99 17.32
C TYR A 176 42.49 -52.74 17.07
N PHE A 177 41.98 -51.62 17.59
CA PHE A 177 40.59 -51.20 17.40
C PHE A 177 40.38 -50.30 16.17
N GLY A 178 41.36 -50.21 15.25
CA GLY A 178 41.31 -49.28 14.11
C GLY A 178 40.11 -49.49 13.16
N ASP A 179 39.68 -50.73 12.95
CA ASP A 179 38.53 -51.04 12.09
C ASP A 179 37.17 -50.58 12.67
N MET A 180 37.10 -50.34 13.99
CA MET A 180 35.93 -49.78 14.64
C MET A 180 35.63 -48.35 14.17
N GLN A 181 36.67 -47.57 13.88
CA GLN A 181 36.49 -46.20 13.39
C GLN A 181 35.78 -46.19 12.03
N LYS A 182 36.17 -47.09 11.12
CA LYS A 182 35.52 -47.27 9.82
C LYS A 182 34.06 -47.69 9.98
N LEU A 183 33.79 -48.61 10.91
CA LEU A 183 32.45 -49.09 11.22
C LEU A 183 31.56 -47.99 11.79
N SER A 184 32.09 -47.15 12.69
CA SER A 184 31.38 -45.96 13.19
C SER A 184 31.11 -44.95 12.09
N GLU A 185 32.02 -44.77 11.13
CA GLU A 185 31.82 -43.89 9.98
C GLU A 185 30.76 -44.43 9.04
N GLU A 186 30.74 -45.73 8.77
CA GLU A 186 29.74 -46.37 7.90
C GLU A 186 28.35 -46.33 8.52
N LEU A 187 28.23 -46.64 9.82
CA LEU A 187 26.98 -46.44 10.56
C LEU A 187 26.53 -44.98 10.46
N ALA A 188 27.43 -44.03 10.70
CA ALA A 188 27.10 -42.61 10.61
C ALA A 188 26.61 -42.23 9.21
N LYS A 189 27.21 -42.73 8.12
CA LYS A 189 26.73 -42.50 6.75
C LYS A 189 25.29 -42.97 6.56
N GLN A 190 24.94 -44.16 7.05
CA GLN A 190 23.56 -44.67 6.99
C GLN A 190 22.60 -43.78 7.79
N LEU A 191 22.98 -43.34 8.99
CA LEU A 191 22.17 -42.38 9.78
C LEU A 191 21.93 -41.08 8.98
N TRP A 192 22.97 -40.51 8.37
CA TRP A 192 22.86 -39.26 7.61
C TRP A 192 22.00 -39.42 6.36
N MET A 193 22.07 -40.55 5.68
CA MET A 193 21.22 -40.84 4.52
C MET A 193 19.73 -40.89 4.91
N VAL A 194 19.42 -41.50 6.05
CA VAL A 194 18.05 -41.52 6.59
C VAL A 194 17.57 -40.12 6.98
N ILE A 195 18.43 -39.31 7.63
CA ILE A 195 18.11 -37.93 8.02
C ILE A 195 17.90 -37.02 6.80
N GLN A 196 18.75 -37.13 5.76
CA GLN A 196 18.58 -36.42 4.49
C GLN A 196 17.25 -36.74 3.81
N ARG A 197 16.72 -37.95 4.01
CA ARG A 197 15.43 -38.38 3.45
C ARG A 197 14.32 -38.37 4.48
N SER A 198 14.49 -37.70 5.62
CA SER A 198 13.63 -37.82 6.79
C SER A 198 12.14 -37.63 6.50
N LEU A 199 11.75 -36.66 5.65
CA LEU A 199 10.36 -36.44 5.24
C LEU A 199 9.78 -37.59 4.38
N VAL A 200 10.59 -38.21 3.52
CA VAL A 200 10.19 -39.36 2.72
C VAL A 200 10.17 -40.62 3.59
N THR A 201 11.17 -40.78 4.45
CA THR A 201 11.28 -41.89 5.40
C THR A 201 10.08 -41.91 6.32
N VAL A 202 9.70 -40.79 6.93
CA VAL A 202 8.57 -40.77 7.88
C VAL A 202 7.23 -41.08 7.22
N ARG A 203 7.06 -40.78 5.93
CA ARG A 203 5.87 -41.18 5.16
C ARG A 203 5.79 -42.69 4.91
N ARG A 204 6.93 -43.37 4.76
CA ARG A 204 7.00 -44.80 4.41
C ARG A 204 7.17 -45.69 5.64
N ASP A 205 8.11 -45.34 6.49
CA ASP A 205 8.49 -46.05 7.71
C ASP A 205 9.01 -45.07 8.78
N PRO A 206 8.13 -44.56 9.67
CA PRO A 206 8.52 -43.74 10.82
C PRO A 206 9.49 -44.44 11.79
N THR A 207 9.46 -45.77 11.86
CA THR A 207 10.22 -46.53 12.87
C THR A 207 11.73 -46.47 12.62
N LEU A 208 12.12 -46.38 11.33
CA LEU A 208 13.51 -46.17 10.94
C LEU A 208 14.03 -44.80 11.42
N LEU A 209 13.24 -43.74 11.28
CA LEU A 209 13.61 -42.41 11.76
C LEU A 209 13.74 -42.37 13.28
N VAL A 210 12.77 -42.96 14.00
CA VAL A 210 12.83 -43.11 15.46
C VAL A 210 14.09 -43.85 15.90
N SER A 211 14.45 -44.93 15.18
CA SER A 211 15.66 -45.71 15.45
C SER A 211 16.93 -44.86 15.33
N VAL A 212 17.03 -44.05 14.28
CA VAL A 212 18.14 -43.10 14.08
C VAL A 212 18.19 -42.06 15.20
N VAL A 213 17.06 -41.44 15.56
CA VAL A 213 17.00 -40.42 16.62
C VAL A 213 17.38 -41.02 17.99
N ARG A 214 16.97 -42.27 18.27
CA ARG A 214 17.37 -42.99 19.49
C ARG A 214 18.88 -43.25 19.56
N ILE A 215 19.51 -43.57 18.44
CA ILE A 215 20.97 -43.73 18.36
C ILE A 215 21.65 -42.40 18.69
N ILE A 216 21.20 -41.31 18.06
CA ILE A 216 21.75 -39.96 18.30
C ILE A 216 21.59 -39.56 19.77
N GLU A 217 20.42 -39.77 20.38
CA GLU A 217 20.19 -39.44 21.80
C GLU A 217 21.13 -40.23 22.73
N ARG A 218 21.33 -41.53 22.44
CA ARG A 218 22.26 -42.37 23.20
C ARG A 218 23.69 -41.88 23.11
N GLU A 219 24.14 -41.53 21.91
CA GLU A 219 25.48 -40.98 21.67
C GLU A 219 25.69 -39.66 22.40
N GLU A 220 24.71 -38.75 22.39
CA GLU A 220 24.79 -37.50 23.16
C GLU A 220 24.84 -37.74 24.69
N LYS A 221 24.14 -38.78 25.18
CA LYS A 221 24.21 -39.19 26.58
C LYS A 221 25.57 -39.81 26.94
N ILE A 222 26.21 -40.53 26.01
CA ILE A 222 27.59 -41.04 26.18
C ILE A 222 28.56 -39.85 26.20
N ASP A 223 28.45 -38.93 25.24
CA ASP A 223 29.29 -37.73 25.16
C ASP A 223 29.22 -36.92 26.46
N ARG A 224 28.02 -36.71 27.02
CA ARG A 224 27.86 -36.02 28.31
C ARG A 224 28.57 -36.74 29.45
N ARG A 225 28.40 -38.06 29.56
CA ARG A 225 29.08 -38.88 30.58
C ARG A 225 30.61 -38.81 30.45
N MET A 226 31.12 -38.86 29.21
CA MET A 226 32.56 -38.77 28.94
C MET A 226 33.12 -37.38 29.28
N LEU A 227 32.38 -36.31 28.96
CA LEU A 227 32.78 -34.94 29.33
C LEU A 227 32.81 -34.73 30.85
N ASP A 228 31.86 -35.31 31.59
CA ASP A 228 31.88 -35.26 33.05
C ASP A 228 33.02 -36.10 33.65
N ARG A 229 33.30 -37.28 33.09
CA ARG A 229 34.47 -38.10 33.44
C ARG A 229 35.78 -37.36 33.17
N LYS A 230 35.88 -36.60 32.07
CA LYS A 230 37.04 -35.76 31.75
C LYS A 230 37.30 -34.70 32.81
N LYS A 231 36.26 -34.06 33.36
CA LYS A 231 36.41 -33.07 34.45
C LYS A 231 37.02 -33.70 35.70
N GLN A 232 36.71 -34.97 35.98
CA GLN A 232 37.20 -35.68 37.15
C GLN A 232 38.58 -36.31 36.94
N THR A 233 38.86 -36.82 35.73
CA THR A 233 40.01 -37.71 35.48
C THR A 233 41.04 -37.15 34.48
N GLY A 234 40.73 -36.07 33.77
CA GLY A 234 41.58 -35.51 32.72
C GLY A 234 41.56 -36.28 31.38
N PHE A 235 41.09 -37.52 31.37
CA PHE A 235 41.05 -38.39 30.18
C PHE A 235 39.76 -38.23 29.37
N ILE A 236 39.90 -38.29 28.04
CA ILE A 236 38.78 -38.45 27.12
C ILE A 236 39.19 -39.40 26.00
N PRO A 237 38.36 -40.40 25.63
CA PRO A 237 38.67 -41.29 24.52
C PRO A 237 38.79 -40.54 23.18
N PRO A 238 39.59 -41.06 22.24
CA PRO A 238 39.71 -40.49 20.91
C PRO A 238 38.35 -40.54 20.17
N GLY A 239 38.02 -39.45 19.46
CA GLY A 239 36.75 -39.33 18.72
C GLY A 239 35.55 -38.86 19.55
N ARG A 240 35.72 -38.56 20.85
CA ARG A 240 34.66 -38.00 21.72
C ARG A 240 34.93 -36.53 22.08
N PRO A 241 33.90 -35.67 22.18
CA PRO A 241 32.49 -35.94 21.87
C PRO A 241 32.23 -36.01 20.35
N LYS A 242 31.29 -36.88 19.94
CA LYS A 242 30.91 -37.05 18.54
C LYS A 242 29.95 -35.95 18.04
N LYS A 243 29.15 -35.35 18.92
CA LYS A 243 28.20 -34.25 18.62
C LYS A 243 27.21 -34.56 17.47
N TRP A 244 26.66 -35.77 17.45
CA TRP A 244 25.79 -36.23 16.38
C TRP A 244 24.47 -35.46 16.30
N LYS A 245 23.98 -34.89 17.41
CA LYS A 245 22.79 -34.02 17.40
C LYS A 245 23.03 -32.73 16.61
N GLU A 246 24.18 -32.09 16.80
CA GLU A 246 24.56 -30.89 16.04
C GLU A 246 24.67 -31.22 14.55
N LYS A 247 25.34 -32.33 14.21
CA LYS A 247 25.49 -32.79 12.83
C LYS A 247 24.15 -33.13 12.16
N MET A 248 23.22 -33.75 12.89
CA MET A 248 21.86 -34.05 12.41
C MET A 248 21.14 -32.77 11.99
N PHE A 249 21.14 -31.74 12.84
CA PHE A 249 20.49 -30.47 12.50
C PHE A 249 21.16 -29.76 11.31
N ASN A 250 22.49 -29.82 11.20
CA ASN A 250 23.20 -29.28 10.04
C ASN A 250 22.83 -30.01 8.73
N ILE A 251 22.58 -31.33 8.80
CA ILE A 251 22.16 -32.12 7.64
C ILE A 251 20.71 -31.77 7.26
N LEU A 252 19.81 -31.64 8.23
CA LEU A 252 18.43 -31.22 7.98
C LEU A 252 18.39 -29.83 7.34
N ASP A 253 19.14 -28.87 7.88
CA ASP A 253 19.23 -27.50 7.35
C ASP A 253 19.75 -27.47 5.91
N ARG A 254 20.82 -28.22 5.62
CA ARG A 254 21.37 -28.36 4.26
C ARG A 254 20.37 -29.02 3.32
N THR A 255 19.63 -30.03 3.80
CA THR A 255 18.64 -30.74 2.98
C THR A 255 17.52 -29.79 2.56
N VAL A 256 17.01 -28.98 3.50
CA VAL A 256 15.98 -27.97 3.22
C VAL A 256 16.49 -26.95 2.20
N THR A 257 17.70 -26.40 2.41
CA THR A 257 18.31 -25.43 1.48
C THR A 257 18.47 -26.01 0.07
N THR A 258 19.10 -27.19 -0.06
CA THR A 258 19.29 -27.85 -1.37
C THR A 258 17.97 -28.24 -2.03
N SER A 259 16.93 -28.58 -1.26
CA SER A 259 15.62 -28.90 -1.81
C SER A 259 14.95 -27.67 -2.45
N ILE A 260 15.02 -26.51 -1.80
CA ILE A 260 14.46 -25.26 -2.30
C ILE A 260 15.23 -24.80 -3.55
N GLU A 261 16.56 -24.84 -3.52
CA GLU A 261 17.41 -24.54 -4.69
C GLU A 261 17.08 -25.47 -5.87
N GLY A 262 16.91 -26.77 -5.60
CA GLY A 262 16.58 -27.79 -6.60
C GLY A 262 15.18 -27.67 -7.22
N THR A 263 14.30 -26.80 -6.70
CA THR A 263 12.97 -26.57 -7.31
C THR A 263 13.00 -25.68 -8.57
N GLN A 264 14.14 -25.06 -8.89
CA GLN A 264 14.27 -24.25 -10.11
C GLN A 264 14.46 -25.16 -11.34
N ALA A 265 13.35 -25.51 -12.00
CA ALA A 265 13.38 -26.31 -13.22
C ALA A 265 13.58 -25.46 -14.49
N ASP A 266 12.97 -24.26 -14.52
CA ASP A 266 12.93 -23.39 -15.69
C ASP A 266 13.84 -22.17 -15.48
N THR A 267 14.57 -21.76 -16.53
CA THR A 267 15.28 -20.48 -16.59
C THR A 267 14.48 -19.44 -17.37
N ARG A 268 14.87 -18.18 -17.24
CA ARG A 268 14.23 -17.05 -17.92
C ARG A 268 14.24 -17.18 -19.45
N GLU A 269 15.27 -17.81 -20.01
CA GLU A 269 15.41 -18.07 -21.44
C GLU A 269 14.46 -19.17 -21.93
N SER A 270 14.11 -20.11 -21.04
CA SER A 270 13.26 -21.26 -21.38
C SER A 270 11.77 -20.93 -21.31
N ASP A 271 11.33 -20.12 -20.33
CA ASP A 271 9.92 -19.75 -20.17
C ASP A 271 9.75 -18.34 -19.58
N LYS A 272 8.89 -17.53 -20.20
CA LYS A 272 8.57 -16.16 -19.71
C LYS A 272 7.86 -16.17 -18.35
N MET A 273 7.26 -17.29 -17.96
CA MET A 273 6.56 -17.49 -16.69
C MET A 273 7.40 -18.27 -15.67
N TRP A 274 8.71 -18.42 -15.90
CA TRP A 274 9.63 -19.18 -15.04
C TRP A 274 9.47 -18.83 -13.56
N LEU A 275 9.45 -17.53 -13.22
CA LEU A 275 9.39 -17.07 -11.83
C LEU A 275 8.05 -17.42 -11.18
N VAL A 276 6.94 -17.30 -11.93
CA VAL A 276 5.61 -17.67 -11.43
C VAL A 276 5.55 -19.16 -11.11
N ARG A 277 6.06 -20.01 -12.00
CA ARG A 277 6.12 -21.45 -11.76
C ARG A 277 7.04 -21.80 -10.60
N HIS A 278 8.23 -21.20 -10.54
CA HIS A 278 9.20 -21.45 -9.49
C HIS A 278 8.63 -21.13 -8.10
N LEU A 279 8.03 -19.94 -7.95
CA LEU A 279 7.40 -19.52 -6.69
C LEU A 279 6.21 -20.40 -6.29
N GLU A 280 5.43 -20.88 -7.27
CA GLU A 280 4.30 -21.77 -7.01
C GLU A 280 4.74 -23.19 -6.62
N ILE A 281 5.81 -23.71 -7.23
CA ILE A 281 6.42 -24.99 -6.85
C ILE A 281 6.95 -24.90 -5.43
N ILE A 282 7.70 -23.83 -5.10
CA ILE A 282 8.20 -23.58 -3.74
C ILE A 282 7.03 -23.52 -2.74
N ARG A 283 5.96 -22.77 -3.04
CA ARG A 283 4.79 -22.64 -2.16
C ARG A 283 4.19 -24.00 -1.83
N LYS A 284 3.92 -24.83 -2.85
CA LYS A 284 3.32 -26.16 -2.67
C LYS A 284 4.25 -27.11 -1.93
N TYR A 285 5.52 -27.14 -2.33
CA TYR A 285 6.53 -28.04 -1.78
C TYR A 285 6.77 -27.78 -0.29
N VAL A 286 7.00 -26.53 0.08
CA VAL A 286 7.25 -26.16 1.48
C VAL A 286 6.02 -26.41 2.35
N LEU A 287 4.81 -26.12 1.86
CA LEU A 287 3.60 -26.39 2.62
C LEU A 287 3.44 -27.89 2.89
N ASP A 288 3.57 -28.73 1.87
CA ASP A 288 3.48 -30.20 2.00
C ASP A 288 4.54 -30.75 2.98
N ASP A 289 5.77 -30.28 2.87
CA ASP A 289 6.86 -30.68 3.78
C ASP A 289 6.59 -30.26 5.23
N LEU A 290 6.09 -29.04 5.47
CA LEU A 290 5.74 -28.58 6.81
C LEU A 290 4.58 -29.36 7.40
N LEU A 291 3.57 -29.73 6.59
CA LEU A 291 2.47 -30.58 7.04
C LEU A 291 2.96 -31.97 7.47
N VAL A 292 3.92 -32.54 6.73
CA VAL A 292 4.53 -33.82 7.11
C VAL A 292 5.43 -33.69 8.32
N ALA A 293 6.17 -32.58 8.43
CA ALA A 293 6.97 -32.29 9.61
C ALA A 293 6.10 -32.21 10.86
N LYS A 294 4.96 -31.50 10.78
CA LYS A 294 3.99 -31.37 11.87
C LYS A 294 3.33 -32.70 12.23
N ASN A 295 2.74 -33.35 11.24
CA ASN A 295 1.83 -34.47 11.50
C ASN A 295 2.54 -35.79 11.75
N LEU A 296 3.70 -36.01 11.11
CA LEU A 296 4.41 -37.29 11.14
C LEU A 296 5.79 -37.19 11.80
N MET A 297 6.59 -36.20 11.41
CA MET A 297 7.96 -36.08 11.91
C MET A 297 8.00 -35.72 13.40
N ASP A 298 7.12 -34.85 13.89
CA ASP A 298 7.13 -34.39 15.28
C ASP A 298 7.01 -35.56 16.27
N GLN A 299 6.20 -36.57 15.94
CA GLN A 299 6.01 -37.79 16.74
C GLN A 299 7.25 -38.69 16.80
N CYS A 300 8.21 -38.52 15.87
CA CYS A 300 9.42 -39.34 15.83
C CYS A 300 10.55 -38.80 16.73
N PHE A 301 10.42 -37.55 17.22
CA PHE A 301 11.45 -36.90 18.02
C PHE A 301 10.98 -36.71 19.47
N PRO A 302 11.90 -36.70 20.45
CA PRO A 302 11.57 -36.31 21.81
C PRO A 302 11.07 -34.85 21.90
N PRO A 303 10.10 -34.51 22.77
CA PRO A 303 9.52 -33.16 22.85
C PRO A 303 10.52 -32.02 23.06
N HIS A 304 11.64 -32.29 23.75
CA HIS A 304 12.68 -31.30 24.01
C HIS A 304 13.53 -30.93 22.78
N TYR A 305 13.35 -31.62 21.64
CA TYR A 305 13.98 -31.23 20.37
C TYR A 305 13.25 -30.08 19.69
N ASP A 306 11.95 -29.92 19.94
CA ASP A 306 11.09 -28.93 19.29
C ASP A 306 11.27 -28.96 17.76
N ILE A 307 11.18 -30.18 17.19
CA ILE A 307 11.63 -30.46 15.81
C ILE A 307 10.80 -29.70 14.80
N PHE A 308 9.47 -29.61 14.99
CA PHE A 308 8.62 -28.85 14.08
C PHE A 308 9.03 -27.37 14.03
N LYS A 309 9.25 -26.73 15.19
CA LYS A 309 9.71 -25.33 15.23
C LYS A 309 11.10 -25.16 14.63
N LYS A 310 12.00 -26.13 14.83
CA LYS A 310 13.33 -26.11 14.19
C LYS A 310 13.22 -26.22 12.67
N SER A 311 12.41 -27.14 12.16
CA SER A 311 12.12 -27.28 10.73
C SER A 311 11.49 -26.00 10.16
N LEU A 312 10.49 -25.43 10.83
CA LEU A 312 9.88 -24.16 10.44
C LEU A 312 10.92 -23.04 10.27
N ASN A 313 11.85 -22.93 11.22
CA ASN A 313 12.94 -21.94 11.15
C ASN A 313 13.90 -22.22 9.98
N MET A 314 14.25 -23.49 9.73
CA MET A 314 15.11 -23.88 8.60
C MET A 314 14.45 -23.52 7.26
N TYR A 315 13.17 -23.86 7.08
CA TYR A 315 12.41 -23.49 5.87
C TYR A 315 12.29 -21.98 5.73
N HIS A 316 12.00 -21.25 6.81
CA HIS A 316 11.95 -19.79 6.78
C HIS A 316 13.28 -19.17 6.36
N GLN A 317 14.40 -19.66 6.91
CA GLN A 317 15.73 -19.14 6.61
C GLN A 317 16.15 -19.45 5.17
N ALA A 318 15.92 -20.68 4.71
CA ALA A 318 16.20 -21.07 3.33
C ALA A 318 15.34 -20.28 2.31
N LEU A 319 14.05 -20.08 2.61
CA LEU A 319 13.18 -19.21 1.81
C LEU A 319 13.68 -17.76 1.80
N SER A 320 14.08 -17.23 2.95
CA SER A 320 14.58 -15.85 3.04
C SER A 320 15.84 -15.66 2.21
N THR A 321 16.82 -16.58 2.30
CA THR A 321 18.02 -16.58 1.45
C THR A 321 17.65 -16.61 -0.02
N ARG A 322 16.77 -17.55 -0.41
CA ARG A 322 16.36 -17.70 -1.81
C ARG A 322 15.64 -16.47 -2.36
N MET A 323 14.73 -15.89 -1.59
CA MET A 323 14.01 -14.67 -2.00
C MET A 323 14.93 -13.46 -2.09
N GLN A 324 15.97 -13.38 -1.26
CA GLN A 324 17.00 -12.33 -1.35
C GLN A 324 17.90 -12.50 -2.57
N GLU A 325 18.27 -13.72 -2.93
CA GLU A 325 19.00 -14.02 -4.18
C GLU A 325 18.18 -13.57 -5.40
N LEU A 326 16.92 -13.99 -5.49
CA LEU A 326 16.03 -13.57 -6.58
C LEU A 326 15.84 -12.05 -6.63
N ALA A 327 15.74 -11.39 -5.47
CA ALA A 327 15.63 -9.93 -5.38
C ALA A 327 16.91 -9.20 -5.82
N SER A 328 18.08 -9.85 -5.74
CA SER A 328 19.36 -9.29 -6.15
C SER A 328 19.61 -9.36 -7.66
N GLU A 329 18.84 -10.19 -8.38
CA GLU A 329 18.88 -10.30 -9.83
C GLU A 329 18.25 -9.07 -10.52
N ASP A 330 18.55 -8.89 -11.81
CA ASP A 330 17.96 -7.82 -12.61
C ASP A 330 16.53 -8.19 -13.06
N LEU A 331 15.58 -8.04 -12.13
CA LEU A 331 14.17 -8.37 -12.37
C LEU A 331 13.46 -7.35 -13.27
N GLU A 332 12.61 -7.85 -14.17
CA GLU A 332 11.67 -7.04 -14.97
C GLU A 332 10.48 -6.55 -14.12
N ALA A 333 9.75 -5.53 -14.60
CA ALA A 333 8.63 -4.95 -13.86
C ALA A 333 7.54 -5.97 -13.49
N ASN A 334 7.22 -6.91 -14.38
CA ASN A 334 6.28 -8.00 -14.11
C ASN A 334 6.82 -8.98 -13.06
N GLU A 335 8.11 -9.32 -13.12
CA GLU A 335 8.76 -10.22 -12.16
C GLU A 335 8.85 -9.60 -10.77
N ILE A 336 9.16 -8.31 -10.68
CA ILE A 336 9.12 -7.54 -9.42
C ILE A 336 7.74 -7.65 -8.78
N VAL A 337 6.68 -7.43 -9.56
CA VAL A 337 5.30 -7.59 -9.08
C VAL A 337 5.06 -8.99 -8.55
N ARG A 338 5.46 -10.03 -9.30
CA ARG A 338 5.26 -11.44 -8.89
C ARG A 338 6.00 -11.76 -7.59
N LEU A 339 7.27 -11.38 -7.47
CA LEU A 339 8.07 -11.61 -6.28
C LEU A 339 7.50 -10.88 -5.06
N LEU A 340 7.17 -9.59 -5.20
CA LEU A 340 6.62 -8.81 -4.10
C LEU A 340 5.24 -9.30 -3.66
N THR A 341 4.35 -9.62 -4.59
CA THR A 341 3.05 -10.23 -4.25
C THR A 341 3.25 -11.56 -3.51
N TRP A 342 4.23 -12.37 -3.91
CA TRP A 342 4.49 -13.64 -3.24
C TRP A 342 5.02 -13.44 -1.81
N VAL A 343 6.02 -12.59 -1.65
CA VAL A 343 6.69 -12.33 -0.35
C VAL A 343 5.77 -11.63 0.64
N LEU A 344 4.99 -10.64 0.18
CA LEU A 344 4.14 -9.82 1.05
C LEU A 344 2.79 -10.49 1.33
N ASN A 345 2.20 -11.13 0.32
CA ASN A 345 0.82 -11.59 0.41
C ASN A 345 0.74 -13.12 0.46
N THR A 346 1.40 -13.85 -0.44
CA THR A 346 1.28 -15.32 -0.51
C THR A 346 1.94 -16.03 0.67
N TYR A 347 3.12 -15.59 1.10
CA TYR A 347 3.86 -16.23 2.18
C TYR A 347 3.06 -16.30 3.49
N LYS A 348 2.35 -15.21 3.83
CA LYS A 348 1.53 -15.09 5.05
C LYS A 348 0.07 -15.51 4.85
N SER A 349 -0.34 -15.90 3.63
CA SER A 349 -1.74 -16.24 3.35
C SER A 349 -2.10 -17.65 3.84
N ALA A 350 -3.40 -17.95 3.77
CA ALA A 350 -3.93 -19.29 4.00
C ALA A 350 -3.40 -20.35 3.01
N GLU A 351 -2.80 -19.93 1.89
CA GLU A 351 -2.21 -20.83 0.90
C GLU A 351 -0.82 -21.31 1.28
N MET A 352 -0.22 -20.79 2.36
CA MET A 352 1.12 -21.16 2.83
C MET A 352 1.21 -21.11 4.37
N MET A 353 1.88 -20.12 4.97
CA MET A 353 2.15 -20.15 6.42
C MET A 353 0.91 -19.87 7.28
N GLY A 354 -0.12 -19.23 6.73
CA GLY A 354 -1.41 -19.04 7.39
C GLY A 354 -2.39 -20.18 7.17
N ASN A 355 -1.93 -21.32 6.61
CA ASN A 355 -2.78 -22.47 6.36
C ASN A 355 -3.38 -23.00 7.69
N PRO A 356 -4.70 -23.24 7.76
CA PRO A 356 -5.36 -23.73 8.98
C PRO A 356 -4.79 -25.05 9.51
N GLU A 357 -4.26 -25.91 8.65
CA GLU A 357 -3.65 -27.19 9.04
C GLU A 357 -2.30 -27.02 9.76
N LEU A 358 -1.67 -25.83 9.69
CA LEU A 358 -0.46 -25.51 10.44
C LEU A 358 -0.76 -24.88 11.81
N ALA A 359 -2.02 -24.55 12.11
CA ALA A 359 -2.43 -24.01 13.40
C ALA A 359 -2.58 -25.12 14.46
N PRO A 360 -2.28 -24.85 15.75
CA PRO A 360 -1.84 -23.58 16.34
C PRO A 360 -0.32 -23.36 16.35
N GLU A 361 0.49 -24.25 15.77
CA GLU A 361 1.95 -24.27 15.92
C GLU A 361 2.64 -23.15 15.15
N VAL A 362 2.02 -22.62 14.09
CA VAL A 362 2.51 -21.46 13.32
C VAL A 362 1.67 -20.21 13.61
N ASP A 363 2.29 -19.20 14.22
CA ASP A 363 1.72 -17.86 14.33
C ASP A 363 2.26 -16.95 13.23
N VAL A 364 1.41 -16.62 12.26
CA VAL A 364 1.72 -15.76 11.10
C VAL A 364 2.23 -14.38 11.51
N ASN A 365 1.77 -13.85 12.65
CA ASN A 365 2.17 -12.51 13.11
C ASN A 365 3.59 -12.50 13.69
N SER A 366 4.07 -13.64 14.17
CA SER A 366 5.43 -13.81 14.69
C SER A 366 6.48 -14.00 13.58
N LEU A 367 6.05 -14.30 12.34
CA LEU A 367 6.95 -14.55 11.22
C LEU A 367 7.66 -13.27 10.79
N LYS A 368 8.99 -13.35 10.76
CA LYS A 368 9.84 -12.28 10.24
C LYS A 368 9.63 -12.11 8.73
N PRO A 369 9.88 -10.91 8.17
CA PRO A 369 9.87 -10.70 6.73
C PRO A 369 10.93 -11.56 6.02
N LEU A 370 10.59 -12.13 4.86
CA LEU A 370 11.55 -12.91 4.07
C LEU A 370 12.64 -12.04 3.43
N ILE A 371 12.29 -10.80 3.07
CA ILE A 371 13.18 -9.81 2.46
C ILE A 371 13.20 -8.58 3.36
N LEU A 372 14.36 -7.95 3.48
CA LEU A 372 14.53 -6.71 4.21
C LEU A 372 13.74 -5.55 3.57
N GLN A 373 13.21 -4.65 4.40
CA GLN A 373 12.38 -3.54 3.92
C GLN A 373 13.09 -2.63 2.92
N ASN A 374 14.40 -2.39 3.10
CA ASN A 374 15.20 -1.59 2.18
C ASN A 374 15.27 -2.19 0.76
N VAL A 375 15.33 -3.52 0.64
CA VAL A 375 15.34 -4.21 -0.67
C VAL A 375 13.96 -4.12 -1.31
N ILE A 376 12.88 -4.25 -0.52
CA ILE A 376 11.51 -4.04 -0.99
C ILE A 376 11.35 -2.62 -1.54
N ASP A 377 11.82 -1.61 -0.82
CA ASP A 377 11.73 -0.21 -1.24
C ASP A 377 12.54 0.06 -2.52
N GLN A 378 13.70 -0.59 -2.70
CA GLN A 378 14.50 -0.52 -3.93
C GLN A 378 13.77 -1.14 -5.12
N LEU A 379 13.20 -2.34 -4.95
CA LEU A 379 12.42 -3.01 -6.00
C LEU A 379 11.18 -2.19 -6.39
N LEU A 380 10.47 -1.63 -5.40
CA LEU A 380 9.32 -0.75 -5.63
C LEU A 380 9.73 0.53 -6.35
N SER A 381 10.86 1.14 -5.99
CA SER A 381 11.38 2.33 -6.68
C SER A 381 11.72 2.02 -8.14
N LYS A 382 12.39 0.89 -8.40
CA LYS A 382 12.69 0.40 -9.76
C LYS A 382 11.39 0.19 -10.56
N TYR A 383 10.43 -0.52 -9.98
CA TYR A 383 9.11 -0.74 -10.59
C TYR A 383 8.41 0.59 -10.92
N MET A 384 8.37 1.54 -9.98
CA MET A 384 7.75 2.85 -10.18
C MET A 384 8.42 3.67 -11.27
N SER A 385 9.75 3.62 -11.37
CA SER A 385 10.50 4.28 -12.45
C SER A 385 10.15 3.68 -13.82
N THR A 386 10.17 2.35 -13.94
CA THR A 386 9.78 1.66 -15.18
C THR A 386 8.32 1.93 -15.54
N LEU A 387 7.41 1.87 -14.57
CA LEU A 387 6.00 2.17 -14.76
C LEU A 387 5.78 3.61 -15.24
N THR A 388 6.49 4.57 -14.67
CA THR A 388 6.42 5.98 -15.08
C THR A 388 6.80 6.14 -16.55
N SER A 389 7.93 5.55 -16.97
CA SER A 389 8.36 5.57 -18.37
C SER A 389 7.34 4.91 -19.31
N ASN A 390 6.80 3.76 -18.90
CA ASN A 390 5.79 3.02 -19.66
C ASN A 390 4.49 3.83 -19.82
N ILE A 391 3.99 4.45 -18.74
CA ILE A 391 2.79 5.29 -18.79
C ILE A 391 3.01 6.49 -19.72
N ILE A 392 4.15 7.19 -19.61
CA ILE A 392 4.47 8.34 -20.47
C ILE A 392 4.51 7.92 -21.94
N GLY A 393 5.22 6.83 -22.25
CA GLY A 393 5.35 6.30 -23.61
C GLY A 393 4.00 5.85 -24.18
N TRP A 394 3.16 5.23 -23.36
CA TRP A 394 1.84 4.74 -23.78
C TRP A 394 0.86 5.89 -24.01
N LEU A 395 0.80 6.87 -23.10
CA LEU A 395 -0.02 8.08 -23.27
C LEU A 395 0.35 8.85 -24.54
N ARG A 396 1.66 8.97 -24.83
CA ARG A 396 2.14 9.58 -26.08
C ARG A 396 1.64 8.80 -27.30
N LYS A 397 1.79 7.48 -27.30
CA LYS A 397 1.34 6.63 -28.41
C LYS A 397 -0.18 6.67 -28.60
N ALA A 398 -0.95 6.73 -27.51
CA ALA A 398 -2.40 6.87 -27.55
C ALA A 398 -2.80 8.20 -28.22
N LEU A 399 -2.16 9.31 -27.85
CA LEU A 399 -2.38 10.61 -28.48
C LEU A 399 -1.98 10.63 -29.95
N GLU A 400 -0.82 10.05 -30.30
CA GLU A 400 -0.39 9.94 -31.71
C GLU A 400 -1.36 9.13 -32.56
N THR A 401 -2.02 8.12 -31.97
CA THR A 401 -3.03 7.32 -32.65
C THR A 401 -4.30 8.14 -32.85
N ASP A 402 -4.76 8.84 -31.81
CA ASP A 402 -5.93 9.71 -31.87
C ASP A 402 -5.76 10.83 -32.92
N LYS A 403 -4.58 11.47 -32.97
CA LYS A 403 -4.24 12.47 -33.99
C LYS A 403 -4.35 11.95 -35.43
N LYS A 404 -3.99 10.68 -35.66
CA LYS A 404 -4.14 10.06 -36.97
C LYS A 404 -5.60 9.83 -37.34
N ASP A 405 -6.47 9.68 -36.35
CA ASP A 405 -7.89 9.58 -36.59
C ASP A 405 -8.47 10.93 -37.02
N TRP A 406 -8.02 12.05 -36.43
CA TRP A 406 -8.54 13.40 -36.75
C TRP A 406 -8.40 13.83 -38.22
N ILE A 407 -7.47 13.22 -38.95
CA ILE A 407 -7.18 13.54 -40.36
C ILE A 407 -7.84 12.55 -41.35
N LYS A 408 -8.67 11.63 -40.87
CA LYS A 408 -9.39 10.68 -41.73
C LYS A 408 -10.58 11.37 -42.41
N ASP A 409 -10.94 10.85 -43.58
CA ASP A 409 -12.14 11.25 -44.33
C ASP A 409 -13.43 10.60 -43.80
N THR A 410 -13.39 10.00 -42.61
CA THR A 410 -14.53 9.33 -41.97
C THR A 410 -14.92 10.05 -40.69
N GLU A 411 -16.21 10.19 -40.43
CA GLU A 411 -16.70 10.80 -39.19
C GLU A 411 -16.25 10.00 -37.94
N PRO A 412 -16.03 10.68 -36.80
CA PRO A 412 -15.75 10.03 -35.53
C PRO A 412 -16.93 9.19 -35.05
N GLU A 413 -16.63 8.19 -34.23
CA GLU A 413 -17.65 7.35 -33.60
C GLU A 413 -18.56 8.18 -32.69
N ALA A 414 -19.82 7.75 -32.56
CA ALA A 414 -20.78 8.37 -31.65
C ALA A 414 -21.01 7.49 -30.41
N ASP A 415 -21.23 8.11 -29.26
CA ASP A 415 -21.61 7.41 -28.04
C ASP A 415 -23.06 6.86 -28.11
N GLN A 416 -23.52 6.20 -27.04
CA GLN A 416 -24.87 5.63 -26.97
C GLN A 416 -25.98 6.68 -27.11
N ASN A 417 -25.68 7.94 -26.83
CA ASN A 417 -26.59 9.08 -26.96
C ASN A 417 -26.41 9.83 -28.28
N GLY A 418 -25.51 9.36 -29.14
CA GLY A 418 -25.21 9.95 -30.43
C GLY A 418 -24.26 11.14 -30.39
N TYR A 419 -23.49 11.38 -29.32
CA TYR A 419 -22.47 12.43 -29.28
C TYR A 419 -21.15 11.93 -29.87
N TYR A 420 -20.49 12.72 -30.74
CA TYR A 420 -19.19 12.32 -31.29
C TYR A 420 -18.13 12.22 -30.19
N GLN A 421 -17.33 11.17 -30.21
CA GLN A 421 -16.24 10.95 -29.28
C GLN A 421 -15.15 10.12 -29.94
N THR A 422 -13.92 10.26 -29.46
CA THR A 422 -12.85 9.32 -29.84
C THR A 422 -12.66 8.26 -28.77
N THR A 423 -11.94 7.19 -29.11
CA THR A 423 -11.65 6.10 -28.16
C THR A 423 -10.59 6.48 -27.12
N LEU A 424 -9.93 7.64 -27.27
CA LEU A 424 -8.80 8.07 -26.45
C LEU A 424 -9.10 8.08 -24.94
N PRO A 425 -10.21 8.67 -24.44
CA PRO A 425 -10.52 8.61 -23.01
C PRO A 425 -10.65 7.18 -22.48
N ALA A 426 -11.33 6.29 -23.20
CA ALA A 426 -11.51 4.90 -22.79
C ALA A 426 -10.16 4.16 -22.72
N ILE A 427 -9.34 4.32 -23.75
CA ILE A 427 -7.99 3.76 -23.87
C ILE A 427 -7.11 4.19 -22.68
N VAL A 428 -7.04 5.50 -22.40
CA VAL A 428 -6.24 6.06 -21.29
C VAL A 428 -6.68 5.50 -19.93
N PHE A 429 -7.98 5.51 -19.64
CA PHE A 429 -8.48 5.09 -18.32
C PHE A 429 -8.45 3.58 -18.12
N GLN A 430 -8.65 2.78 -19.17
CA GLN A 430 -8.46 1.33 -19.10
C GLN A 430 -7.02 0.98 -18.73
N MET A 431 -6.03 1.68 -19.31
CA MET A 431 -4.62 1.47 -19.00
C MET A 431 -4.29 1.87 -17.56
N PHE A 432 -4.80 3.00 -17.06
CA PHE A 432 -4.64 3.37 -15.65
C PHE A 432 -5.26 2.34 -14.70
N GLU A 433 -6.47 1.87 -15.01
CA GLU A 433 -7.17 0.89 -14.20
C GLU A 433 -6.42 -0.45 -14.11
N GLN A 434 -5.88 -0.95 -15.22
CA GLN A 434 -5.07 -2.18 -15.23
C GLN A 434 -3.83 -2.06 -14.33
N ASN A 435 -3.11 -0.93 -14.40
CA ASN A 435 -1.94 -0.70 -13.55
C ASN A 435 -2.30 -0.55 -12.07
N LEU A 436 -3.42 0.09 -11.76
CA LEU A 436 -3.94 0.20 -10.39
C LEU A 436 -4.36 -1.16 -9.81
N GLN A 437 -4.98 -2.02 -10.62
CA GLN A 437 -5.32 -3.39 -10.22
C GLN A 437 -4.08 -4.21 -9.89
N VAL A 438 -3.02 -4.10 -10.71
CA VAL A 438 -1.74 -4.76 -10.43
C VAL A 438 -1.09 -4.23 -9.15
N ALA A 439 -1.09 -2.92 -8.95
CA ALA A 439 -0.56 -2.31 -7.72
C ALA A 439 -1.32 -2.75 -6.46
N ALA A 440 -2.65 -2.87 -6.55
CA ALA A 440 -3.50 -3.35 -5.47
C ALA A 440 -3.20 -4.80 -5.06
N GLN A 441 -2.70 -5.65 -5.96
CA GLN A 441 -2.27 -7.02 -5.65
C GLN A 441 -0.98 -7.09 -4.83
N ILE A 442 -0.22 -5.99 -4.73
CA ILE A 442 1.03 -5.93 -3.97
C ILE A 442 0.75 -5.29 -2.61
N SER A 443 0.32 -4.03 -2.62
CA SER A 443 0.02 -3.30 -1.38
C SER A 443 -0.90 -2.10 -1.62
N GLU A 444 -1.64 -1.74 -0.58
CA GLU A 444 -2.49 -0.55 -0.57
C GLU A 444 -1.68 0.76 -0.73
N ASP A 445 -0.47 0.81 -0.17
CA ASP A 445 0.43 1.97 -0.30
C ASP A 445 0.92 2.15 -1.74
N LEU A 446 1.31 1.06 -2.40
CA LEU A 446 1.72 1.12 -3.81
C LEU A 446 0.56 1.55 -4.71
N LYS A 447 -0.65 1.05 -4.47
CA LYS A 447 -1.86 1.47 -5.18
C LYS A 447 -2.07 2.99 -5.09
N SER A 448 -1.91 3.56 -3.90
CA SER A 448 -1.99 5.02 -3.69
C SER A 448 -0.90 5.79 -4.45
N LYS A 449 0.34 5.29 -4.44
CA LYS A 449 1.46 5.89 -5.19
C LYS A 449 1.25 5.83 -6.70
N VAL A 450 0.75 4.71 -7.23
CA VAL A 450 0.43 4.55 -8.65
C VAL A 450 -0.72 5.47 -9.07
N LEU A 451 -1.74 5.65 -8.22
CA LEU A 451 -2.84 6.59 -8.50
C LEU A 451 -2.32 8.03 -8.60
N HIS A 452 -1.47 8.45 -7.66
CA HIS A 452 -0.84 9.76 -7.71
C HIS A 452 -0.04 9.95 -9.00
N LEU A 453 0.78 8.96 -9.37
CA LEU A 453 1.53 8.97 -10.62
C LEU A 453 0.60 9.10 -11.84
N CYS A 454 -0.47 8.31 -11.92
CA CYS A 454 -1.39 8.36 -13.06
C CYS A 454 -2.02 9.75 -13.21
N LEU A 455 -2.48 10.36 -12.12
CA LEU A 455 -3.06 11.70 -12.14
C LEU A 455 -2.03 12.78 -12.49
N GLN A 456 -0.79 12.66 -11.99
CA GLN A 456 0.29 13.55 -12.36
C GLN A 456 0.61 13.47 -13.86
N GLN A 457 0.71 12.25 -14.41
CA GLN A 457 0.95 12.05 -15.84
C GLN A 457 -0.25 12.49 -16.70
N MET A 458 -1.47 12.34 -16.19
CA MET A 458 -2.69 12.84 -16.83
C MET A 458 -2.63 14.36 -17.02
N ASN A 459 -2.19 15.12 -16.02
CA ASN A 459 -2.07 16.57 -16.14
C ASN A 459 -1.11 16.97 -17.27
N SER A 460 0.08 16.35 -17.35
CA SER A 460 1.04 16.59 -18.43
C SER A 460 0.52 16.14 -19.80
N PHE A 461 -0.24 15.05 -19.85
CA PHE A 461 -0.90 14.59 -21.06
C PHE A 461 -1.96 15.58 -21.56
N LEU A 462 -2.79 16.13 -20.68
CA LEU A 462 -3.83 17.10 -21.04
C LEU A 462 -3.25 18.40 -21.60
N THR A 463 -2.12 18.87 -21.07
CA THR A 463 -1.41 20.01 -21.67
C THR A 463 -0.99 19.72 -23.11
N ARG A 464 -0.39 18.54 -23.37
CA ARG A 464 -0.02 18.13 -24.73
C ARG A 464 -1.25 17.95 -25.63
N TYR A 465 -2.34 17.40 -25.11
CA TYR A 465 -3.59 17.25 -25.84
C TYR A 465 -4.15 18.61 -26.30
N ARG A 466 -4.07 19.64 -25.43
CA ARG A 466 -4.41 21.02 -25.80
C ARG A 466 -3.55 21.54 -26.94
N ASP A 467 -2.23 21.41 -26.83
CA ASP A 467 -1.30 21.92 -27.83
C ASP A 467 -1.55 21.26 -29.20
N GLU A 468 -1.85 19.95 -29.20
CA GLU A 468 -2.17 19.21 -30.42
C GLU A 468 -3.53 19.59 -31.02
N ALA A 469 -4.54 19.84 -30.19
CA ALA A 469 -5.83 20.36 -30.67
C ALA A 469 -5.70 21.77 -31.27
N GLN A 470 -4.80 22.60 -30.71
CA GLN A 470 -4.49 23.92 -31.24
C GLN A 470 -3.74 23.83 -32.57
N LEU A 471 -2.76 22.94 -32.69
CA LEU A 471 -2.09 22.68 -33.97
C LEU A 471 -3.05 22.16 -35.03
N PHE A 472 -4.02 21.31 -34.64
CA PHE A 472 -5.06 20.82 -35.53
C PHE A 472 -5.91 21.95 -36.12
N LYS A 473 -6.32 22.92 -35.28
CA LYS A 473 -6.97 24.16 -35.75
C LYS A 473 -6.07 24.92 -36.72
N GLU A 474 -4.82 25.18 -36.34
CA GLU A 474 -3.89 25.98 -37.13
C GLU A 474 -3.60 25.38 -38.51
N GLU A 475 -3.49 24.05 -38.62
CA GLU A 475 -3.36 23.37 -39.92
C GLU A 475 -4.63 23.50 -40.77
N HIS A 476 -5.82 23.36 -40.19
CA HIS A 476 -7.07 23.54 -40.90
C HIS A 476 -7.23 24.97 -41.44
N LEU A 477 -6.86 25.98 -40.67
CA LEU A 477 -6.93 27.38 -41.10
C LEU A 477 -6.01 27.71 -42.28
N LYS A 478 -4.97 26.91 -42.55
CA LYS A 478 -4.14 27.07 -43.76
C LYS A 478 -4.87 26.64 -45.02
N ASN A 479 -5.71 25.61 -44.92
CA ASN A 479 -6.57 25.15 -46.00
C ASN A 479 -7.87 24.56 -45.45
N ARG A 480 -8.95 25.34 -45.48
CA ARG A 480 -10.27 25.00 -44.92
C ARG A 480 -10.96 23.81 -45.61
N GLU A 481 -10.43 23.32 -46.73
CA GLU A 481 -10.92 22.08 -47.37
C GLU A 481 -10.44 20.80 -46.67
N TYR A 482 -9.38 20.89 -45.85
CA TYR A 482 -8.77 19.75 -45.20
C TYR A 482 -8.54 19.99 -43.70
N PRO A 483 -8.70 18.96 -42.85
CA PRO A 483 -9.28 17.65 -43.15
C PRO A 483 -10.80 17.75 -43.37
N GLN A 484 -11.37 16.85 -44.17
CA GLN A 484 -12.79 16.90 -44.57
C GLN A 484 -13.75 16.87 -43.36
N CYS A 485 -13.41 16.10 -42.33
CA CYS A 485 -14.22 15.95 -41.12
C CYS A 485 -13.75 16.84 -39.95
N TYR A 486 -13.16 18.01 -40.23
CA TYR A 486 -12.62 18.92 -39.20
C TYR A 486 -13.65 19.26 -38.12
N VAL A 487 -14.87 19.66 -38.52
CA VAL A 487 -15.95 20.03 -37.58
C VAL A 487 -16.30 18.85 -36.67
N GLN A 488 -16.51 17.66 -37.24
CA GLN A 488 -16.89 16.48 -36.48
C GLN A 488 -15.80 16.07 -35.48
N TYR A 489 -14.52 16.09 -35.87
CA TYR A 489 -13.42 15.77 -34.97
C TYR A 489 -13.18 16.84 -33.91
N MET A 490 -13.36 18.13 -34.23
CA MET A 490 -13.30 19.19 -33.22
C MET A 490 -14.44 19.04 -32.19
N ILE A 491 -15.64 18.63 -32.60
CA ILE A 491 -16.73 18.26 -31.69
C ILE A 491 -16.33 17.07 -30.81
N ALA A 492 -15.71 16.04 -31.39
CA ALA A 492 -15.23 14.88 -30.63
C ALA A 492 -14.18 15.29 -29.59
N ILE A 493 -13.25 16.19 -29.93
CA ILE A 493 -12.25 16.73 -29.01
C ILE A 493 -12.91 17.45 -27.83
N ILE A 494 -13.91 18.30 -28.09
CA ILE A 494 -14.69 19.02 -27.07
C ILE A 494 -15.42 18.02 -26.15
N ASN A 495 -16.07 17.02 -26.74
CA ASN A 495 -16.83 16.01 -25.99
C ASN A 495 -15.93 15.10 -25.15
N ASN A 496 -14.73 14.78 -25.65
CA ASN A 496 -13.70 14.06 -24.92
C ASN A 496 -13.33 14.78 -23.62
N CYS A 497 -13.34 16.12 -23.58
CA CYS A 497 -13.06 16.87 -22.36
C CYS A 497 -14.05 16.53 -21.23
N GLN A 498 -15.35 16.42 -21.54
CA GLN A 498 -16.34 16.00 -20.56
C GLN A 498 -16.12 14.53 -20.13
N THR A 499 -15.84 13.65 -21.09
CA THR A 499 -15.56 12.23 -20.81
C THR A 499 -14.33 12.08 -19.91
N PHE A 500 -13.29 12.88 -20.13
CA PHE A 500 -12.11 12.92 -19.27
C PHE A 500 -12.45 13.38 -17.85
N LYS A 501 -13.25 14.45 -17.69
CA LYS A 501 -13.69 14.92 -16.36
C LYS A 501 -14.43 13.83 -15.59
N GLU A 502 -15.41 13.20 -16.22
CA GLU A 502 -16.20 12.11 -15.63
C GLU A 502 -15.31 10.92 -15.25
N SER A 503 -14.37 10.56 -16.12
CA SER A 503 -13.44 9.44 -15.89
C SER A 503 -12.46 9.73 -14.76
N ILE A 504 -11.92 10.95 -14.65
CA ILE A 504 -11.06 11.37 -13.54
C ILE A 504 -11.83 11.27 -12.21
N ILE A 505 -13.06 11.79 -12.16
CA ILE A 505 -13.91 11.73 -10.96
C ILE A 505 -14.20 10.27 -10.59
N SER A 506 -14.56 9.45 -11.57
CA SER A 506 -14.84 8.01 -11.37
C SER A 506 -13.62 7.26 -10.82
N LEU A 507 -12.44 7.47 -11.43
CA LEU A 507 -11.19 6.86 -11.01
C LEU A 507 -10.83 7.25 -9.58
N LYS A 508 -10.95 8.53 -9.24
CA LYS A 508 -10.70 9.03 -7.88
C LYS A 508 -11.65 8.42 -6.87
N ARG A 509 -12.96 8.41 -7.16
CA ARG A 509 -13.97 7.82 -6.26
C ARG A 509 -13.70 6.34 -5.99
N LYS A 510 -13.20 5.61 -6.99
CA LYS A 510 -12.93 4.18 -6.87
C LYS A 510 -11.65 3.86 -6.07
N TYR A 511 -10.62 4.71 -6.16
CA TYR A 511 -9.28 4.37 -5.66
C TYR A 511 -8.70 5.32 -4.60
N MET A 512 -9.25 6.51 -4.38
CA MET A 512 -8.79 7.45 -3.34
C MET A 512 -9.40 7.11 -1.97
N LYS A 513 -8.59 7.26 -0.91
CA LYS A 513 -9.04 7.30 0.49
C LYS A 513 -9.22 8.76 0.92
N THR A 514 -10.14 9.03 1.86
CA THR A 514 -10.49 10.37 2.35
C THR A 514 -9.27 11.19 2.84
N GLU A 515 -8.29 10.53 3.46
CA GLU A 515 -7.06 11.16 3.96
C GLU A 515 -6.12 11.70 2.85
N MET A 516 -6.30 11.28 1.59
CA MET A 516 -5.49 11.70 0.44
C MET A 516 -6.12 12.88 -0.36
N GLU A 517 -7.32 13.33 0.00
CA GLU A 517 -8.03 14.38 -0.75
C GLU A 517 -7.37 15.76 -0.62
N GLU A 518 -6.86 16.11 0.55
CA GLU A 518 -6.31 17.46 0.83
C GLU A 518 -5.07 17.79 -0.01
N GLY A 519 -4.17 16.82 -0.22
CA GLY A 519 -2.95 17.00 -1.03
C GLY A 519 -3.18 16.99 -2.55
N MET A 520 -4.32 16.48 -3.03
CA MET A 520 -4.61 16.27 -4.46
C MET A 520 -5.73 17.16 -5.01
N ALA A 521 -6.33 18.01 -4.18
CA ALA A 521 -7.36 18.97 -4.60
C ALA A 521 -6.83 19.99 -5.62
N SER A 522 -5.59 20.48 -5.45
CA SER A 522 -4.96 21.46 -6.34
C SER A 522 -4.70 20.91 -7.76
N SER A 523 -4.26 19.65 -7.87
CA SER A 523 -4.05 18.98 -9.15
C SER A 523 -5.36 18.73 -9.90
N HIS A 524 -6.46 18.45 -9.18
CA HIS A 524 -7.79 18.32 -9.80
C HIS A 524 -8.26 19.64 -10.42
N ALA A 525 -8.19 20.72 -9.66
CA ALA A 525 -8.57 22.05 -10.15
C ALA A 525 -7.76 22.43 -11.40
N SER A 526 -6.46 22.12 -11.42
CA SER A 526 -5.61 22.32 -12.60
C SER A 526 -6.10 21.53 -13.82
N MET A 527 -6.45 20.25 -13.67
CA MET A 527 -6.93 19.42 -14.78
C MET A 527 -8.29 19.89 -15.32
N ASP A 528 -9.22 20.24 -14.42
CA ASP A 528 -10.52 20.78 -14.82
C ASP A 528 -10.39 22.08 -15.60
N VAL A 529 -9.49 22.98 -15.16
CA VAL A 529 -9.20 24.24 -15.85
C VAL A 529 -8.61 23.98 -17.25
N ILE A 530 -7.67 23.05 -17.39
CA ILE A 530 -7.10 22.70 -18.71
C ILE A 530 -8.20 22.15 -19.62
N LEU A 531 -9.01 21.20 -19.14
CA LEU A 531 -10.10 20.61 -19.92
C LEU A 531 -11.16 21.63 -20.33
N ASP A 532 -11.53 22.56 -19.45
CA ASP A 532 -12.43 23.67 -19.79
C ASP A 532 -11.80 24.64 -20.80
N THR A 533 -10.50 24.86 -20.71
CA THR A 533 -9.76 25.69 -21.66
C THR A 533 -9.78 25.06 -23.06
N ILE A 534 -9.48 23.76 -23.16
CA ILE A 534 -9.54 23.02 -24.44
C ILE A 534 -10.94 23.07 -25.04
N ALA A 535 -11.97 22.79 -24.24
CA ALA A 535 -13.35 22.81 -24.72
C ALA A 535 -13.77 24.22 -25.17
N LYS A 536 -13.36 25.27 -24.44
CA LYS A 536 -13.63 26.68 -24.81
C LYS A 536 -12.93 27.07 -26.10
N GLU A 537 -11.65 26.73 -26.25
CA GLU A 537 -10.86 27.00 -27.46
C GLU A 537 -11.41 26.23 -28.67
N GLY A 538 -11.82 24.98 -28.48
CA GLY A 538 -12.50 24.19 -29.51
C GLY A 538 -13.84 24.81 -29.93
N CYS A 539 -14.70 25.20 -28.97
CA CYS A 539 -15.96 25.89 -29.29
C CYS A 539 -15.72 27.22 -30.02
N SER A 540 -14.72 28.00 -29.59
CA SER A 540 -14.34 29.24 -30.29
C SER A 540 -13.88 28.96 -31.71
N SER A 541 -13.15 27.87 -31.93
CA SER A 541 -12.64 27.50 -33.26
C SER A 541 -13.75 27.04 -34.21
N LEU A 542 -14.75 26.33 -33.69
CA LEU A 542 -15.96 26.01 -34.46
C LEU A 542 -16.74 27.28 -34.80
N LEU A 543 -16.88 28.23 -33.87
CA LEU A 543 -17.51 29.51 -34.15
C LEU A 543 -16.69 30.35 -35.16
N ASP A 544 -15.36 30.30 -35.11
CA ASP A 544 -14.52 30.99 -36.09
C ASP A 544 -14.84 30.51 -37.52
N GLU A 545 -15.06 29.22 -37.75
CA GLU A 545 -15.53 28.69 -39.05
C GLU A 545 -16.86 29.32 -39.48
N VAL A 546 -17.85 29.35 -38.58
CA VAL A 546 -19.15 29.98 -38.86
C VAL A 546 -18.96 31.45 -39.26
N PHE A 547 -18.21 32.21 -38.47
CA PHE A 547 -18.06 33.65 -38.69
C PHE A 547 -17.21 34.00 -39.91
N MET A 548 -16.28 33.15 -40.34
CA MET A 548 -15.57 33.32 -41.61
C MET A 548 -16.52 33.22 -42.80
N ASP A 549 -17.50 32.32 -42.75
CA ASP A 549 -18.49 32.18 -43.83
C ASP A 549 -19.62 33.23 -43.76
N LEU A 550 -19.87 33.77 -42.56
CA LEU A 550 -20.80 34.90 -42.38
C LEU A 550 -20.20 36.26 -42.78
N GLU A 551 -18.87 36.41 -42.82
CA GLU A 551 -18.19 37.70 -43.04
C GLU A 551 -18.71 38.48 -44.27
N PRO A 552 -18.94 37.88 -45.45
CA PRO A 552 -19.47 38.61 -46.61
C PRO A 552 -20.85 39.23 -46.34
N HIS A 553 -21.70 38.53 -45.57
CA HIS A 553 -23.05 38.97 -45.23
C HIS A 553 -23.05 39.99 -44.08
N LEU A 554 -22.20 39.79 -43.08
CA LEU A 554 -21.97 40.76 -42.00
C LEU A 554 -21.45 42.08 -42.56
N SER A 555 -20.55 42.04 -43.55
CA SER A 555 -20.01 43.22 -44.19
C SER A 555 -21.01 44.03 -45.02
N GLU A 556 -22.14 43.42 -45.43
CA GLU A 556 -23.25 44.06 -46.14
C GLU A 556 -24.19 44.84 -45.20
N LEU A 557 -24.21 44.52 -43.90
CA LEU A 557 -25.01 45.22 -42.90
C LEU A 557 -24.68 46.71 -42.84
N MET A 558 -25.69 47.54 -42.60
CA MET A 558 -25.55 49.00 -42.45
C MET A 558 -24.90 49.67 -43.68
N THR A 559 -25.14 49.10 -44.87
CA THR A 559 -24.80 49.70 -46.17
C THR A 559 -26.04 50.25 -46.87
N LYS A 560 -25.87 50.98 -47.97
CA LYS A 560 -27.02 51.41 -48.79
C LYS A 560 -27.82 50.22 -49.33
N LYS A 561 -27.14 49.12 -49.67
CA LYS A 561 -27.77 47.88 -50.15
C LYS A 561 -28.62 47.24 -49.06
N TRP A 562 -28.15 47.27 -47.81
CA TRP A 562 -28.94 46.88 -46.64
C TRP A 562 -30.22 47.71 -46.54
N LEU A 563 -30.13 49.05 -46.60
CA LEU A 563 -31.31 49.90 -46.50
C LEU A 563 -32.34 49.63 -47.60
N THR A 564 -31.90 49.39 -48.85
CA THR A 564 -32.79 49.16 -50.00
C THR A 564 -33.39 47.75 -50.10
N GLY A 565 -33.16 46.84 -49.13
CA GLY A 565 -33.78 45.51 -49.15
C GLY A 565 -32.82 44.31 -49.26
N SER A 566 -31.69 44.31 -48.56
CA SER A 566 -30.80 43.12 -48.49
C SER A 566 -31.47 41.93 -47.78
N ASN A 567 -31.05 40.70 -48.11
CA ASN A 567 -31.42 39.47 -47.38
C ASN A 567 -30.28 38.97 -46.47
N ALA A 568 -29.27 39.80 -46.17
CA ALA A 568 -28.08 39.39 -45.42
C ALA A 568 -28.41 38.74 -44.07
N VAL A 569 -29.37 39.29 -43.30
CA VAL A 569 -29.76 38.73 -42.00
C VAL A 569 -30.47 37.39 -42.12
N ASP A 570 -31.32 37.21 -43.14
CA ASP A 570 -31.96 35.92 -43.40
C ASP A 570 -30.91 34.84 -43.71
N THR A 571 -29.92 35.16 -44.55
CA THR A 571 -28.80 34.25 -44.84
C THR A 571 -27.98 33.97 -43.59
N ILE A 572 -27.66 34.99 -42.79
CA ILE A 572 -26.94 34.80 -41.51
C ILE A 572 -27.71 33.81 -40.61
N CYS A 573 -29.03 33.97 -40.48
CA CYS A 573 -29.83 33.11 -39.62
C CYS A 573 -29.86 31.66 -40.11
N VAL A 574 -30.02 31.44 -41.42
CA VAL A 574 -30.03 30.09 -42.02
C VAL A 574 -28.66 29.43 -41.86
N THR A 575 -27.58 30.13 -42.20
CA THR A 575 -26.22 29.59 -42.07
C THR A 575 -25.88 29.22 -40.62
N VAL A 576 -26.21 30.09 -39.65
CA VAL A 576 -26.03 29.76 -38.22
C VAL A 576 -26.87 28.54 -37.84
N GLU A 577 -28.13 28.46 -38.29
CA GLU A 577 -28.97 27.30 -38.00
C GLU A 577 -28.37 25.99 -38.55
N ASP A 578 -27.88 26.00 -39.79
CA ASP A 578 -27.27 24.84 -40.44
C ASP A 578 -26.04 24.34 -39.65
N TYR A 579 -25.11 25.24 -39.28
CA TYR A 579 -23.95 24.86 -38.45
C TYR A 579 -24.37 24.32 -37.08
N PHE A 580 -25.38 24.91 -36.44
CA PHE A 580 -25.84 24.45 -35.14
C PHE A 580 -26.57 23.10 -35.19
N ASN A 581 -27.09 22.71 -36.36
CA ASN A 581 -27.57 21.35 -36.60
C ASN A 581 -26.39 20.35 -36.62
N ASP A 582 -25.27 20.70 -37.26
CA ASP A 582 -24.04 19.89 -37.23
C ASP A 582 -23.45 19.82 -35.82
N PHE A 583 -23.51 20.93 -35.09
CA PHE A 583 -23.07 21.01 -33.69
C PHE A 583 -24.04 20.36 -32.70
N ALA A 584 -25.17 19.79 -33.14
CA ALA A 584 -26.11 19.08 -32.27
C ALA A 584 -25.45 17.91 -31.54
N ARG A 585 -24.34 17.40 -32.09
CA ARG A 585 -23.50 16.32 -31.56
C ARG A 585 -22.54 16.78 -30.44
N ILE A 586 -22.59 18.05 -30.00
CA ILE A 586 -21.86 18.55 -28.82
C ILE A 586 -22.65 18.26 -27.53
N LYS A 587 -21.96 17.83 -26.46
CA LYS A 587 -22.56 17.60 -25.13
C LYS A 587 -23.12 18.90 -24.52
N THR A 588 -24.24 18.76 -23.78
CA THR A 588 -25.08 19.86 -23.29
C THR A 588 -24.34 21.02 -22.58
N PRO A 589 -23.37 20.79 -21.67
CA PRO A 589 -22.69 21.89 -20.97
C PRO A 589 -21.93 22.83 -21.92
N TYR A 590 -21.34 22.27 -22.99
CA TYR A 590 -20.57 23.04 -23.97
C TYR A 590 -21.49 23.62 -25.05
N LYS A 591 -22.49 22.87 -25.49
CA LYS A 591 -23.52 23.36 -26.42
C LYS A 591 -24.16 24.65 -25.90
N LYS A 592 -24.54 24.67 -24.62
CA LYS A 592 -25.12 25.84 -23.96
C LYS A 592 -24.20 27.07 -24.02
N LYS A 593 -22.94 26.92 -23.58
CA LYS A 593 -21.94 28.00 -23.62
C LYS A 593 -21.70 28.50 -25.05
N MET A 594 -21.62 27.59 -26.01
CA MET A 594 -21.39 27.91 -27.42
C MET A 594 -22.57 28.66 -28.05
N THR A 595 -23.82 28.29 -27.75
CA THR A 595 -25.01 29.03 -28.19
C THR A 595 -25.00 30.46 -27.68
N THR A 596 -24.67 30.65 -26.40
CA THR A 596 -24.64 31.99 -25.78
C THR A 596 -23.50 32.85 -26.34
N GLU A 597 -22.32 32.27 -26.56
CA GLU A 597 -21.20 32.96 -27.21
C GLU A 597 -21.51 33.33 -28.66
N SER A 598 -22.15 32.44 -29.42
CA SER A 598 -22.58 32.72 -30.80
C SER A 598 -23.61 33.86 -30.85
N HIS A 599 -24.61 33.85 -29.95
CA HIS A 599 -25.60 34.92 -29.87
C HIS A 599 -24.94 36.27 -29.57
N HIS A 600 -24.04 36.30 -28.59
CA HIS A 600 -23.28 37.49 -28.25
C HIS A 600 -22.47 38.00 -29.44
N ARG A 601 -21.73 37.12 -30.12
CA ARG A 601 -20.88 37.48 -31.27
C ARG A 601 -21.69 38.00 -32.45
N VAL A 602 -22.85 37.41 -32.78
CA VAL A 602 -23.75 37.91 -33.85
C VAL A 602 -24.24 39.33 -33.52
N VAL A 603 -24.69 39.56 -32.28
CA VAL A 603 -25.18 40.87 -31.84
C VAL A 603 -24.06 41.91 -31.86
N VAL A 604 -22.87 41.56 -31.39
CA VAL A 604 -21.70 42.45 -31.40
C VAL A 604 -21.28 42.81 -32.82
N GLU A 605 -21.24 41.86 -33.76
CA GLU A 605 -20.94 42.16 -35.18
C GLU A 605 -22.00 43.05 -35.82
N TYR A 606 -23.27 42.88 -35.47
CA TYR A 606 -24.34 43.78 -35.91
C TYR A 606 -24.13 45.22 -35.39
N ILE A 607 -23.74 45.38 -34.13
CA ILE A 607 -23.46 46.70 -33.53
C ILE A 607 -22.17 47.30 -34.08
N LYS A 608 -21.14 46.48 -34.34
CA LYS A 608 -19.94 46.94 -35.07
C LYS A 608 -20.33 47.50 -36.43
N ALA A 609 -21.23 46.83 -37.17
CA ALA A 609 -21.73 47.36 -38.43
C ALA A 609 -22.43 48.72 -38.24
N ILE A 610 -23.26 48.88 -37.22
CA ILE A 610 -23.92 50.17 -36.86
C ILE A 610 -22.88 51.28 -36.65
N LEU A 611 -21.83 50.99 -35.89
CA LEU A 611 -20.90 52.02 -35.40
C LEU A 611 -19.73 52.31 -36.36
N GLN A 612 -19.35 51.35 -37.19
CA GLN A 612 -18.15 51.46 -38.04
C GLN A 612 -18.49 51.74 -39.50
N LYS A 613 -19.68 51.35 -40.00
CA LYS A 613 -20.05 51.54 -41.40
C LYS A 613 -20.57 52.97 -41.64
N ARG A 614 -20.17 53.58 -42.75
CA ARG A 614 -20.45 54.99 -43.08
C ARG A 614 -21.80 55.20 -43.77
N ILE A 615 -22.87 54.60 -43.26
CA ILE A 615 -24.23 54.98 -43.68
C ILE A 615 -24.66 56.23 -42.91
N SER A 616 -25.42 57.12 -43.55
CA SER A 616 -26.02 58.27 -42.91
C SER A 616 -27.43 58.45 -43.45
N PHE A 617 -28.42 58.42 -42.56
CA PHE A 617 -29.83 58.59 -42.91
C PHE A 617 -30.12 60.05 -43.26
N LYS A 618 -30.60 60.30 -44.48
CA LYS A 618 -30.74 61.68 -45.00
C LYS A 618 -32.01 62.38 -44.56
N ASN A 619 -33.07 61.63 -44.29
CA ASN A 619 -34.39 62.17 -43.97
C ASN A 619 -35.08 61.29 -42.90
N ALA A 620 -36.24 61.77 -42.42
CA ALA A 620 -36.99 61.09 -41.37
C ALA A 620 -37.53 59.72 -41.82
N ASP A 621 -37.87 59.57 -43.11
CA ASP A 621 -38.39 58.32 -43.67
C ASP A 621 -37.31 57.23 -43.69
N GLU A 622 -36.09 57.55 -44.15
CA GLU A 622 -34.93 56.66 -44.13
C GLU A 622 -34.56 56.24 -42.70
N ARG A 623 -34.65 57.16 -41.72
CA ARG A 623 -34.44 56.83 -40.30
C ARG A 623 -35.49 55.86 -39.78
N LYS A 624 -36.76 56.10 -40.10
CA LYS A 624 -37.87 55.23 -39.69
C LYS A 624 -37.73 53.85 -40.30
N GLU A 625 -37.48 53.76 -41.60
CA GLU A 625 -37.29 52.50 -42.33
C GLU A 625 -36.09 51.72 -41.79
N GLY A 626 -34.95 52.39 -41.59
CA GLY A 626 -33.76 51.77 -41.00
C GLY A 626 -33.99 51.26 -39.58
N ALA A 627 -34.67 52.03 -38.72
CA ALA A 627 -34.98 51.61 -37.36
C ALA A 627 -35.98 50.46 -37.28
N GLU A 628 -37.07 50.50 -38.07
CA GLU A 628 -38.04 49.39 -38.16
C GLU A 628 -37.37 48.10 -38.64
N ARG A 629 -36.45 48.22 -39.60
CA ARG A 629 -35.64 47.11 -40.08
C ARG A 629 -34.73 46.55 -39.00
N MET A 630 -34.03 47.40 -38.24
CA MET A 630 -33.19 46.95 -37.12
C MET A 630 -33.98 46.19 -36.06
N ILE A 631 -35.19 46.66 -35.73
CA ILE A 631 -36.07 45.97 -34.78
C ILE A 631 -36.48 44.60 -35.31
N LYS A 632 -36.88 44.51 -36.58
CA LYS A 632 -37.24 43.24 -37.22
C LYS A 632 -36.07 42.25 -37.25
N GLU A 633 -34.87 42.71 -37.61
CA GLU A 633 -33.66 41.88 -37.65
C GLU A 633 -33.25 41.42 -36.23
N ALA A 634 -33.43 42.26 -35.20
CA ALA A 634 -33.26 41.87 -33.80
C ALA A 634 -34.26 40.79 -33.36
N GLU A 635 -35.52 40.87 -33.80
CA GLU A 635 -36.52 39.82 -33.54
C GLU A 635 -36.17 38.49 -34.23
N GLN A 636 -35.60 38.53 -35.44
CA GLN A 636 -35.12 37.34 -36.15
C GLN A 636 -33.99 36.64 -35.37
N PHE A 637 -32.97 37.38 -34.91
CA PHE A 637 -31.92 36.82 -34.07
C PHE A 637 -32.47 36.26 -32.76
N ARG A 638 -33.40 36.98 -32.11
CA ARG A 638 -34.05 36.50 -30.89
C ARG A 638 -34.78 35.18 -31.12
N PHE A 639 -35.52 35.06 -32.22
CA PHE A 639 -36.22 33.83 -32.58
C PHE A 639 -35.25 32.66 -32.83
N LEU A 640 -34.20 32.89 -33.62
CA LEU A 640 -33.18 31.88 -33.91
C LEU A 640 -32.51 31.37 -32.63
N PHE A 641 -31.94 32.26 -31.80
CA PHE A 641 -31.21 31.82 -30.62
C PHE A 641 -32.11 31.25 -29.53
N LYS A 642 -33.38 31.67 -29.46
CA LYS A 642 -34.39 31.01 -28.62
C LYS A 642 -34.68 29.59 -29.08
N LYS A 643 -34.74 29.34 -30.39
CA LYS A 643 -34.88 28.01 -30.98
C LYS A 643 -33.64 27.15 -30.70
N LEU A 644 -32.44 27.69 -30.91
CA LEU A 644 -31.17 26.98 -30.67
C LEU A 644 -30.91 26.68 -29.18
N ALA A 645 -31.41 27.53 -28.29
CA ALA A 645 -31.35 27.35 -26.83
C ALA A 645 -32.49 26.49 -26.28
N ALA A 646 -33.44 26.02 -27.11
CA ALA A 646 -34.55 25.20 -26.65
C ALA A 646 -34.03 23.95 -25.90
N GLY A 647 -34.42 23.80 -24.63
CA GLY A 647 -33.98 22.71 -23.76
C GLY A 647 -32.74 23.00 -22.90
N SER A 648 -32.09 24.16 -23.00
CA SER A 648 -30.92 24.54 -22.18
C SER A 648 -31.25 25.30 -20.88
N GLY A 649 -32.51 25.75 -20.75
CA GLY A 649 -33.03 26.48 -19.58
C GLY A 649 -32.43 27.87 -19.39
N GLU A 650 -31.82 28.47 -20.42
CA GLU A 650 -31.16 29.78 -20.36
C GLU A 650 -32.04 30.89 -20.93
N ASP A 651 -32.04 32.06 -20.28
CA ASP A 651 -32.73 33.24 -20.75
C ASP A 651 -31.81 34.02 -21.72
N THR A 652 -31.96 33.75 -23.01
CA THR A 652 -31.23 34.45 -24.07
C THR A 652 -31.92 35.74 -24.51
N GLU A 653 -33.01 36.18 -23.85
CA GLU A 653 -33.89 37.20 -24.43
C GLU A 653 -33.29 38.61 -24.46
N GLY A 654 -32.33 38.93 -23.58
CA GLY A 654 -31.86 40.30 -23.36
C GLY A 654 -30.73 40.82 -24.28
N LEU A 655 -30.03 39.98 -25.05
CA LEU A 655 -28.88 40.44 -25.86
C LEU A 655 -29.32 41.32 -27.04
N CYS A 656 -30.44 40.99 -27.69
CA CYS A 656 -30.96 41.74 -28.84
C CYS A 656 -31.56 43.11 -28.45
N ASP A 657 -31.87 43.34 -27.16
CA ASP A 657 -32.45 44.60 -26.67
C ASP A 657 -31.58 45.83 -26.97
N VAL A 658 -30.27 45.64 -27.12
CA VAL A 658 -29.34 46.74 -27.44
C VAL A 658 -29.59 47.26 -28.86
N ILE A 659 -29.92 46.39 -29.80
CA ILE A 659 -30.24 46.75 -31.19
C ILE A 659 -31.54 47.56 -31.18
N VAL A 660 -32.54 47.12 -30.41
CA VAL A 660 -33.82 47.82 -30.25
C VAL A 660 -33.61 49.19 -29.61
N ALA A 661 -32.81 49.29 -28.54
CA ALA A 661 -32.51 50.56 -27.89
C ALA A 661 -31.79 51.54 -28.83
N ILE A 662 -30.85 51.05 -29.65
CA ILE A 662 -30.20 51.88 -30.68
C ILE A 662 -31.20 52.30 -31.76
N ALA A 663 -32.11 51.41 -32.17
CA ALA A 663 -33.14 51.71 -33.15
C ALA A 663 -34.09 52.82 -32.67
N GLU A 664 -34.45 52.86 -31.38
CA GLU A 664 -35.26 53.96 -30.81
C GLU A 664 -34.54 55.32 -30.89
N VAL A 665 -33.22 55.35 -30.64
CA VAL A 665 -32.40 56.56 -30.84
C VAL A 665 -32.41 57.00 -32.31
N ILE A 666 -32.47 56.09 -33.28
CA ILE A 666 -32.53 56.42 -34.71
C ILE A 666 -33.93 56.88 -35.12
N LYS A 667 -34.97 56.21 -34.63
CA LYS A 667 -36.39 56.43 -34.96
C LYS A 667 -36.94 57.76 -34.43
N LEU A 668 -36.40 58.26 -33.32
CA LEU A 668 -36.86 59.48 -32.67
C LEU A 668 -36.92 60.65 -33.66
N THR A 669 -38.12 61.22 -33.85
CA THR A 669 -38.37 62.28 -34.84
C THR A 669 -37.93 63.66 -34.39
N ASP A 670 -37.97 63.95 -33.09
CA ASP A 670 -37.62 65.24 -32.50
C ASP A 670 -36.16 65.26 -32.02
N PRO A 671 -35.25 66.01 -32.68
CA PRO A 671 -33.85 66.10 -32.26
C PRO A 671 -33.65 66.73 -30.87
N SER A 672 -34.62 67.50 -30.34
CA SER A 672 -34.48 68.12 -29.02
C SER A 672 -34.54 67.11 -27.87
N LEU A 673 -35.14 65.94 -28.11
CA LEU A 673 -35.27 64.84 -27.15
C LEU A 673 -34.12 63.82 -27.25
N LEU A 674 -33.18 63.99 -28.19
CA LEU A 674 -32.05 63.06 -28.39
C LEU A 674 -31.24 62.81 -27.12
N TYR A 675 -31.04 63.84 -26.30
CA TYR A 675 -30.33 63.72 -25.04
C TYR A 675 -30.98 62.68 -24.11
N LEU A 676 -32.32 62.65 -24.04
CA LEU A 676 -33.06 61.74 -23.15
C LEU A 676 -32.89 60.28 -23.58
N GLU A 677 -33.01 59.99 -24.88
CA GLU A 677 -32.87 58.63 -25.41
C GLU A 677 -31.43 58.14 -25.33
N VAL A 678 -30.45 58.99 -25.65
CA VAL A 678 -29.02 58.65 -25.49
C VAL A 678 -28.66 58.45 -24.02
N SER A 679 -29.20 59.26 -23.10
CA SER A 679 -29.02 59.08 -21.66
C SER A 679 -29.63 57.75 -21.17
N THR A 680 -30.79 57.37 -21.70
CA THR A 680 -31.42 56.07 -21.42
C THR A 680 -30.57 54.91 -21.94
N LEU A 681 -30.02 55.03 -23.15
CA LEU A 681 -29.10 54.05 -23.73
C LEU A 681 -27.83 53.88 -22.87
N VAL A 682 -27.20 54.97 -22.46
CA VAL A 682 -25.98 54.98 -21.61
C VAL A 682 -26.26 54.41 -20.22
N SER A 683 -27.45 54.69 -19.67
CA SER A 683 -27.88 54.14 -18.38
C SER A 683 -28.08 52.63 -18.45
N LYS A 684 -28.66 52.10 -19.56
CA LYS A 684 -28.87 50.67 -19.78
C LYS A 684 -27.57 49.94 -20.15
N TYR A 685 -26.68 50.57 -20.90
CA TYR A 685 -25.42 50.00 -21.39
C TYR A 685 -24.19 50.85 -20.99
N PRO A 686 -23.73 50.74 -19.73
CA PRO A 686 -22.69 51.60 -19.17
C PRO A 686 -21.28 51.40 -19.77
N ASP A 687 -21.05 50.37 -20.59
CA ASP A 687 -19.78 50.17 -21.30
C ASP A 687 -19.70 50.90 -22.67
N ILE A 688 -20.75 51.64 -23.05
CA ILE A 688 -20.72 52.53 -24.20
C ILE A 688 -19.78 53.73 -23.96
N ARG A 689 -19.04 54.14 -25.00
CA ARG A 689 -18.02 55.20 -24.95
C ARG A 689 -18.43 56.38 -25.82
N ASP A 690 -17.77 57.51 -25.66
CA ASP A 690 -18.11 58.76 -26.38
C ASP A 690 -17.94 58.62 -27.88
N ASP A 691 -16.93 57.86 -28.32
CA ASP A 691 -16.73 57.52 -29.73
C ASP A 691 -17.89 56.72 -30.29
N HIS A 692 -18.46 55.76 -29.52
CA HIS A 692 -19.65 55.01 -29.92
C HIS A 692 -20.86 55.92 -30.12
N ILE A 693 -21.10 56.83 -29.17
CA ILE A 693 -22.21 57.78 -29.24
C ILE A 693 -22.03 58.73 -30.43
N ALA A 694 -20.81 59.23 -30.65
CA ALA A 694 -20.50 60.10 -31.77
C ALA A 694 -20.73 59.41 -33.14
N ALA A 695 -20.36 58.14 -33.27
CA ALA A 695 -20.63 57.36 -34.47
C ALA A 695 -22.13 57.14 -34.70
N LEU A 696 -22.87 56.75 -33.65
CA LEU A 696 -24.32 56.59 -33.71
C LEU A 696 -25.03 57.87 -34.16
N LEU A 697 -24.69 59.02 -33.55
CA LEU A 697 -25.27 60.32 -33.94
C LEU A 697 -24.83 60.76 -35.35
N THR A 698 -23.70 60.27 -35.84
CA THR A 698 -23.25 60.52 -37.22
C THR A 698 -24.04 59.69 -38.22
N MET A 699 -24.32 58.42 -37.90
CA MET A 699 -25.20 57.56 -38.69
C MET A 699 -26.62 58.13 -38.79
N ARG A 700 -27.13 58.73 -37.71
CA ARG A 700 -28.46 59.35 -37.68
C ARG A 700 -28.65 60.51 -38.69
N GLY A 701 -27.59 61.27 -38.98
CA GLY A 701 -27.51 62.23 -40.09
C GLY A 701 -28.09 63.63 -39.85
N ASP A 702 -28.93 63.85 -38.83
CA ASP A 702 -29.58 65.14 -38.52
C ASP A 702 -28.99 65.87 -37.30
N ALA A 703 -28.07 65.25 -36.55
CA ALA A 703 -27.41 65.86 -35.40
C ALA A 703 -26.26 66.80 -35.84
N SER A 704 -26.36 68.08 -35.49
CA SER A 704 -25.29 69.07 -35.73
C SER A 704 -24.05 68.76 -34.88
N ARG A 705 -22.90 69.32 -35.27
CA ARG A 705 -21.64 69.14 -34.52
C ARG A 705 -21.78 69.62 -33.06
N ASP A 706 -22.42 70.76 -32.86
CA ASP A 706 -22.62 71.35 -31.52
C ASP A 706 -23.56 70.47 -30.68
N MET A 707 -24.66 69.98 -31.28
CA MET A 707 -25.59 69.06 -30.61
C MET A 707 -24.90 67.76 -30.17
N LYS A 708 -24.03 67.18 -31.01
CA LYS A 708 -23.24 66.00 -30.65
C LYS A 708 -22.34 66.27 -29.45
N GLN A 709 -21.64 67.41 -29.45
CA GLN A 709 -20.72 67.78 -28.37
C GLN A 709 -21.48 68.02 -27.06
N THR A 710 -22.60 68.76 -27.11
CA THR A 710 -23.43 69.01 -25.93
C THR A 710 -23.98 67.72 -25.34
N ILE A 711 -24.50 66.80 -26.17
CA ILE A 711 -25.00 65.51 -25.67
C ILE A 711 -23.86 64.75 -24.98
N ILE A 712 -22.69 64.62 -25.61
CA ILE A 712 -21.56 63.87 -25.03
C ILE A 712 -21.07 64.47 -23.71
N GLU A 713 -20.95 65.80 -23.62
CA GLU A 713 -20.47 66.49 -22.41
C GLU A 713 -21.46 66.43 -21.24
N THR A 714 -22.75 66.25 -21.52
CA THR A 714 -23.81 66.29 -20.50
C THR A 714 -24.16 64.89 -19.95
N LEU A 715 -23.60 63.81 -20.52
CA LEU A 715 -23.91 62.44 -20.12
C LEU A 715 -23.16 62.00 -18.86
N ASP A 716 -23.90 61.55 -17.85
CA ASP A 716 -23.36 60.91 -16.65
C ASP A 716 -23.08 59.42 -16.88
N LYS A 717 -21.80 59.03 -16.91
CA LYS A 717 -21.38 57.63 -17.06
C LYS A 717 -21.33 56.90 -15.71
N ARG A 718 -22.13 55.84 -15.58
CA ARG A 718 -22.10 54.94 -14.41
C ARG A 718 -21.09 53.81 -14.62
N LYS A 719 -20.52 53.28 -13.54
CA LYS A 719 -19.67 52.09 -13.62
C LYS A 719 -20.53 50.84 -13.85
N PRO A 720 -20.15 49.92 -14.76
CA PRO A 720 -20.86 48.66 -14.96
C PRO A 720 -20.84 47.81 -13.69
N ASN A 721 -21.95 47.10 -13.43
CA ASN A 721 -22.05 46.08 -12.38
C ASN A 721 -21.11 44.90 -12.73
N PRO A 722 -20.45 44.22 -11.76
CA PRO A 722 -19.67 43.01 -12.02
C PRO A 722 -20.40 41.89 -12.81
N ASN A 723 -21.73 41.81 -12.77
CA ASN A 723 -22.51 40.82 -13.54
C ASN A 723 -23.00 41.32 -14.91
N TYR A 724 -22.53 42.48 -15.37
CA TYR A 724 -22.94 43.06 -16.65
C TYR A 724 -22.24 42.36 -17.83
N VAL A 725 -23.01 41.93 -18.83
CA VAL A 725 -22.47 41.40 -20.09
C VAL A 725 -21.98 42.57 -20.93
N HIS A 726 -20.67 42.64 -21.16
CA HIS A 726 -20.07 43.68 -21.98
C HIS A 726 -20.43 43.48 -23.45
N ILE A 727 -20.93 44.54 -24.11
CA ILE A 727 -21.33 44.55 -25.52
C ILE A 727 -20.45 45.52 -26.30
N PHE A 728 -20.23 46.72 -25.78
CA PHE A 728 -19.49 47.80 -26.43
C PHE A 728 -17.99 47.79 -26.10
N LYS A 729 -17.58 47.12 -25.00
CA LYS A 729 -16.20 47.10 -24.54
C LYS A 729 -15.19 46.70 -25.62
N ASP A 730 -15.53 45.69 -26.42
CA ASP A 730 -14.64 45.10 -27.44
C ASP A 730 -14.86 45.71 -28.84
N ILE A 731 -15.75 46.70 -28.96
CA ILE A 731 -15.98 47.46 -30.19
C ILE A 731 -15.03 48.66 -30.20
N THR A 732 -14.20 48.77 -31.24
CA THR A 732 -13.30 49.91 -31.45
C THR A 732 -13.80 50.75 -32.62
N ILE A 733 -13.73 52.07 -32.49
CA ILE A 733 -14.05 52.98 -33.60
C ILE A 733 -12.75 53.61 -34.09
N SER A 734 -12.49 53.48 -35.38
CA SER A 734 -11.35 54.13 -36.04
C SER A 734 -11.59 55.64 -36.14
N THR A 735 -11.23 56.39 -35.10
CA THR A 735 -11.16 57.85 -35.16
C THR A 735 -9.89 58.25 -35.91
N LEU A 736 -10.02 58.70 -37.17
CA LEU A 736 -8.95 59.47 -37.81
C LEU A 736 -8.72 60.74 -37.00
N SER A 737 -7.63 60.77 -36.23
CA SER A 737 -7.16 61.97 -35.56
C SER A 737 -6.83 63.04 -36.59
N VAL A 738 -7.63 64.10 -36.67
CA VAL A 738 -7.14 65.36 -37.21
C VAL A 738 -6.21 65.94 -36.14
N PRO A 739 -4.92 66.22 -36.44
CA PRO A 739 -4.02 66.81 -35.45
C PRO A 739 -4.61 68.15 -34.98
N LYS A 740 -4.77 68.32 -33.67
CA LYS A 740 -5.05 69.63 -33.07
C LYS A 740 -3.85 70.53 -33.39
N LEU A 741 -4.02 71.41 -34.38
CA LEU A 741 -3.18 72.60 -34.51
C LEU A 741 -3.55 73.54 -33.37
N LEU A 742 -2.65 73.64 -32.40
CA LEU A 742 -2.63 74.69 -31.38
C LEU A 742 -2.57 76.07 -32.06
N LYS A 743 -3.48 76.96 -31.68
CA LYS A 743 -3.23 78.40 -31.59
C LYS A 743 -3.66 78.86 -30.21
#